data_AF-A0A9D1JD12-F1
#
_entry.id   AF-A0A9D1JD12-F1
#
_cell.length_a   1.000
_cell.length_b   1.000
_cell.length_c   1.000
_cell.angle_alpha   90.00
_cell.angle_beta   90.00
_cell.angle_gamma   90.00
#
_symmetry.space_group_name_H-M   'P 1'
#
loop_
_entity.id
_entity.type
_entity.pdbx_description
1 polymer ?
#
loop_
_entity_poly.entity_id
_entity_poly.type
_entity_poly.pdbx_seq_one_letter_code
_entity_poly.pdbx_strand_id
1 'polypeptide(L)'
;MKKKKQWKQIAACALAATLTVSAFPASVMAASEQTNAQQQAEVIEQWDFDDAQTGLDGWENGGSYAYDGEVSIAYDSETVGSGALKLSVAYDSEISWSEVKVQNSNAKLAGATSLSCDFYYNPAAMTTGSFNMKAFANEAFDVYKAVTMEGESLENGYCKGSITLQFDPTTQEVGTLLLGVIGSMTDYTGDILLDNITLYAEEVEDIYVDVTEQVGQASKTEGLTYSDTVSLVDENADVSTAGLMAYLQAVGKTDYVLYGHQNDTHHKGGSSYEGSTNSDTKDITGSIAAICGIDTLSFTGAELSLPDGQTDSVDEAAAISIEAAQQGGIITLSAHMPNFAQVAEKPRTANGGYDYSGYSPGVTTGDVMSRILPGGDLNEVYNGYLDLIAKYAHILAEQNIPVLFRPLHENNGSWFWWGAAFCDEEGYKNVYRYTVQYLRDVKDVHNFLYIYSPNGPFDSIEQYESRYPGDEYIDIIAFDMYHDNPTETDGWMNSFQETVELVQSVAQKHGKLATVSETGMRVQTSLGDGNNYGGIAPSGNKRLEWFSEVNQIVSESDMPYYMVWANFDAKSNFFAPYMVSATRGHEMVNEFIKFYNEKSSVFADGVTFYEAMPDVTVNSQQTSGYIMAPTSNSRVLEATTLLANVKHADPSKKVEFVLYNKEKTKKITIEAAPYAGEDAILNAIETVYTAELTAQQLEEMGATIGTMDLVYDGTILNTIAAMYNIAEQEKDPTVVDDFESYFGEQALLLNEWATNTGTGCSLNPTLSTEYKNSGEYGLEFQYHISTEKVSEGWAGMTRSMEVDWSKFNALQLWIRPDGNGQKLVIQLTSNGEDFEVFLNEFASTTEAKLVTIPFSALKGKSNGTFDPANITRAGIWCNTIPAEGTTGAWTVDSVMYFDDMKAVQTDVTEITYEDTTPVQKPLSISYRTHVQNDGWQEFVADGMMSGTKGKSLRLEGIEIRLDNNAIGGGVEYRTHVQNDGWQDYVADGAMSGTTNRNLRLEAIQIRLTGAIAEKYDIYYRTHIQDKGWLGWAVNDGKSGSAGLSKRLEAIEIRLVEKGAAAPGSTENAYLTNEKVANPTIRYRTHVQNDGWQDYVTGGITSGTTGRNLRLEAIEIQVDGDGLSGNVEYRTHVQNDGWQDYVANGAMAGTKGRSLRLEAIQIRLTGELAQKYHVEYRTHVQNEGWQNWVRDDAMSGTTGKNLRLEAIEIRLVKR
;
A
#
# COMPACT_ATOMS: atom_id res chain seq x y z
N MET A 1 27.02 20.50 -22.81
CA MET A 1 26.83 21.31 -24.05
C MET A 1 27.75 20.79 -25.15
N LYS A 2 27.21 20.63 -26.38
CA LYS A 2 27.79 20.00 -27.61
C LYS A 2 27.72 18.47 -27.69
N LYS A 3 26.61 17.97 -28.25
CA LYS A 3 26.54 17.33 -29.58
C LYS A 3 25.06 17.10 -29.94
N LYS A 4 24.56 17.88 -30.89
CA LYS A 4 23.31 17.64 -31.65
C LYS A 4 23.62 17.98 -33.11
N LYS A 5 23.03 17.20 -34.04
CA LYS A 5 23.02 17.30 -35.53
C LYS A 5 24.21 16.62 -36.22
N GLN A 6 24.07 15.79 -37.26
CA GLN A 6 23.09 15.62 -38.37
C GLN A 6 23.04 14.10 -38.73
N TRP A 7 22.05 13.51 -39.42
CA TRP A 7 21.66 13.73 -40.82
C TRP A 7 20.29 13.10 -41.15
N LYS A 8 19.54 13.71 -42.09
CA LYS A 8 18.39 13.12 -42.82
C LYS A 8 18.60 13.27 -44.33
N GLN A 9 18.23 12.19 -45.04
CA GLN A 9 17.79 12.04 -46.44
C GLN A 9 18.79 12.11 -47.62
N ILE A 10 18.78 11.04 -48.43
CA ILE A 10 18.40 11.01 -49.86
C ILE A 10 17.82 9.61 -50.19
N ALA A 11 16.79 9.59 -51.04
CA ALA A 11 16.08 8.41 -51.53
C ALA A 11 16.47 8.03 -52.97
N ALA A 12 16.13 6.78 -53.31
CA ALA A 12 15.79 6.21 -54.63
C ALA A 12 16.90 5.67 -55.56
N CYS A 13 16.87 4.34 -55.77
CA CYS A 13 16.81 3.71 -57.09
C CYS A 13 16.24 2.29 -56.96
N ALA A 14 15.08 2.05 -57.59
CA ALA A 14 14.51 0.74 -57.85
C ALA A 14 14.82 0.34 -59.32
N LEU A 15 15.09 -0.94 -59.59
CA LEU A 15 14.22 -1.79 -60.43
C LEU A 15 14.81 -3.19 -60.69
N ALA A 16 13.90 -4.17 -60.56
CA ALA A 16 13.71 -5.36 -61.40
C ALA A 16 14.68 -6.54 -61.30
N ALA A 17 14.23 -7.58 -60.59
CA ALA A 17 14.23 -8.93 -61.14
C ALA A 17 12.89 -9.61 -60.82
N THR A 18 12.13 -9.84 -61.89
CA THR A 18 10.86 -10.56 -61.98
C THR A 18 11.02 -12.02 -61.55
N LEU A 19 10.14 -12.53 -60.69
CA LEU A 19 9.81 -13.95 -60.64
C LEU A 19 8.30 -14.13 -60.46
N THR A 20 7.80 -15.05 -61.26
CA THR A 20 6.42 -15.32 -61.67
C THR A 20 5.55 -15.88 -60.57
N VAL A 21 4.32 -15.35 -60.50
CA VAL A 21 3.19 -15.93 -59.75
C VAL A 21 2.79 -17.25 -60.43
N SER A 22 2.89 -18.35 -59.69
CA SER A 22 2.12 -19.58 -59.95
C SER A 22 1.24 -19.88 -58.74
N ALA A 23 -0.07 -19.87 -58.98
CA ALA A 23 -1.10 -20.30 -58.04
C ALA A 23 -1.10 -21.82 -57.83
N PHE A 24 -1.83 -22.21 -56.77
CA PHE A 24 -2.31 -23.55 -56.33
C PHE A 24 -1.53 -24.22 -55.20
N PRO A 25 -2.18 -25.07 -54.37
CA PRO A 25 -3.55 -25.01 -53.82
C PRO A 25 -3.57 -25.16 -52.29
N ALA A 26 -4.75 -24.99 -51.70
CA ALA A 26 -5.03 -25.49 -50.35
C ALA A 26 -4.73 -27.00 -50.27
N SER A 27 -3.83 -27.40 -49.37
CA SER A 27 -3.62 -28.78 -48.96
C SER A 27 -3.62 -28.86 -47.44
N VAL A 28 -4.72 -29.38 -46.91
CA VAL A 28 -4.84 -30.26 -45.74
C VAL A 28 -3.62 -30.29 -44.82
N MET A 29 -3.78 -29.76 -43.60
CA MET A 29 -2.94 -30.13 -42.46
C MET A 29 -3.08 -31.64 -42.24
N ALA A 30 -2.14 -32.40 -42.80
CA ALA A 30 -1.84 -33.73 -42.30
C ALA A 30 -0.87 -33.51 -41.13
N ALA A 31 -1.31 -33.87 -39.93
CA ALA A 31 -0.42 -34.12 -38.82
C ALA A 31 0.68 -35.06 -39.31
N SER A 32 1.92 -34.60 -39.31
CA SER A 32 3.04 -35.52 -39.35
C SER A 32 3.06 -36.22 -37.99
N GLU A 33 2.46 -37.40 -37.92
CA GLU A 33 2.89 -38.42 -36.98
C GLU A 33 4.39 -38.63 -37.25
N GLN A 34 5.24 -37.93 -36.49
CA GLN A 34 6.57 -38.45 -36.20
C GLN A 34 6.33 -39.76 -35.45
N THR A 35 6.50 -40.86 -36.16
CA THR A 35 6.69 -42.17 -35.55
C THR A 35 7.92 -42.07 -34.66
N ASN A 36 7.70 -41.82 -33.36
CA ASN A 36 8.67 -42.15 -32.32
C ASN A 36 8.85 -43.67 -32.36
N ALA A 37 9.88 -44.12 -33.06
CA ALA A 37 10.49 -45.38 -32.69
C ALA A 37 11.16 -45.11 -31.33
N GLN A 38 10.44 -45.40 -30.23
CA GLN A 38 11.06 -45.51 -28.91
C GLN A 38 12.16 -46.55 -29.04
N GLN A 39 13.40 -46.06 -29.06
CA GLN A 39 14.57 -46.90 -28.86
C GLN A 39 14.45 -47.42 -27.44
N GLN A 40 14.32 -48.74 -27.29
CA GLN A 40 14.09 -49.39 -26.00
C GLN A 40 15.34 -49.14 -25.13
N ALA A 41 15.18 -48.51 -23.97
CA ALA A 41 16.28 -48.25 -23.03
C ALA A 41 17.03 -49.55 -22.72
N GLU A 42 18.37 -49.51 -22.74
CA GLU A 42 19.18 -50.71 -22.51
C GLU A 42 19.18 -51.05 -21.02
N VAL A 43 18.75 -52.25 -20.65
CA VAL A 43 18.82 -52.72 -19.26
C VAL A 43 20.26 -53.06 -18.93
N ILE A 44 20.86 -52.32 -18.01
CA ILE A 44 22.23 -52.54 -17.50
C ILE A 44 22.22 -53.69 -16.49
N GLU A 45 21.26 -53.67 -15.57
CA GLU A 45 21.08 -54.70 -14.56
C GLU A 45 19.64 -54.72 -14.07
N GLN A 46 19.13 -55.89 -13.71
CA GLN A 46 17.76 -56.08 -13.23
C GLN A 46 17.71 -57.12 -12.13
N TRP A 47 16.91 -56.84 -11.11
CA TRP A 47 16.51 -57.75 -10.05
C TRP A 47 14.97 -57.85 -10.04
N ASP A 48 14.44 -58.92 -10.65
CA ASP A 48 13.01 -59.25 -10.75
C ASP A 48 12.54 -60.26 -9.69
N PHE A 49 13.47 -60.85 -8.92
CA PHE A 49 13.21 -61.79 -7.84
C PHE A 49 12.38 -63.04 -8.21
N ASP A 50 12.19 -63.33 -9.50
CA ASP A 50 11.28 -64.37 -9.99
C ASP A 50 11.83 -65.81 -9.81
N ASP A 51 13.15 -65.96 -9.66
CA ASP A 51 13.80 -67.24 -9.35
C ASP A 51 14.01 -67.41 -7.83
N ALA A 52 13.13 -68.19 -7.20
CA ALA A 52 13.25 -68.52 -5.78
C ALA A 52 14.58 -69.20 -5.37
N GLN A 53 15.41 -69.68 -6.32
CA GLN A 53 16.75 -70.19 -6.01
C GLN A 53 17.79 -69.08 -5.77
N THR A 54 17.60 -67.88 -6.33
CA THR A 54 18.49 -66.72 -6.11
C THR A 54 18.07 -65.90 -4.88
N GLY A 55 16.82 -66.00 -4.45
CA GLY A 55 16.32 -65.42 -3.21
C GLY A 55 16.44 -63.89 -3.22
N LEU A 56 17.21 -63.31 -2.29
CA LEU A 56 17.46 -61.86 -2.25
C LEU A 56 18.49 -61.37 -3.28
N ASP A 57 19.10 -62.26 -4.06
CA ASP A 57 20.03 -61.94 -5.15
C ASP A 57 21.10 -60.88 -4.84
N GLY A 58 21.72 -61.02 -3.66
CA GLY A 58 22.80 -60.14 -3.19
C GLY A 58 22.34 -58.90 -2.42
N TRP A 59 21.03 -58.67 -2.30
CA TRP A 59 20.48 -57.60 -1.47
C TRP A 59 20.55 -57.94 0.03
N GLU A 60 21.09 -57.02 0.81
CA GLU A 60 21.24 -57.14 2.26
C GLU A 60 20.84 -55.85 2.99
N ASN A 61 20.86 -55.88 4.33
CA ASN A 61 20.45 -54.75 5.17
C ASN A 61 21.50 -53.64 5.07
N GLY A 62 21.09 -52.46 4.57
CA GLY A 62 21.93 -51.29 4.38
C GLY A 62 21.92 -50.30 5.55
N GLY A 63 21.27 -50.66 6.66
CA GLY A 63 21.12 -49.82 7.85
C GLY A 63 19.87 -48.94 7.83
N SER A 64 19.89 -47.89 8.64
CA SER A 64 18.79 -46.94 8.76
C SER A 64 19.27 -45.54 9.14
N TYR A 65 18.42 -44.54 8.97
CA TYR A 65 18.65 -43.17 9.42
C TYR A 65 17.35 -42.60 9.99
N ALA A 66 17.40 -42.06 11.21
CA ALA A 66 16.24 -41.54 11.94
C ALA A 66 15.05 -42.53 11.97
N TYR A 67 15.35 -43.81 12.15
CA TYR A 67 14.37 -44.90 12.24
C TYR A 67 14.72 -45.80 13.44
N ASP A 68 13.79 -45.92 14.38
CA ASP A 68 13.99 -46.58 15.67
C ASP A 68 13.58 -48.08 15.66
N GLY A 69 13.00 -48.57 14.56
CA GLY A 69 12.60 -49.97 14.40
C GLY A 69 13.76 -50.90 14.00
N GLU A 70 13.55 -52.21 14.15
CA GLU A 70 14.48 -53.21 13.60
C GLU A 70 14.24 -53.35 12.08
N VAL A 71 15.29 -53.18 11.28
CA VAL A 71 15.23 -53.38 9.83
C VAL A 71 15.30 -54.88 9.52
N SER A 72 14.18 -55.46 9.11
CA SER A 72 14.10 -56.85 8.66
C SER A 72 13.92 -56.92 7.15
N ILE A 73 14.78 -57.72 6.51
CA ILE A 73 14.70 -58.01 5.08
C ILE A 73 14.45 -59.50 4.86
N ALA A 74 13.60 -59.82 3.88
CA ALA A 74 13.32 -61.21 3.53
C ALA A 74 12.94 -61.33 2.06
N TYR A 75 13.12 -62.51 1.48
CA TYR A 75 12.53 -62.86 0.20
C TYR A 75 11.06 -63.23 0.39
N ASP A 76 10.16 -62.66 -0.41
CA ASP A 76 8.73 -62.96 -0.40
C ASP A 76 8.31 -63.56 -1.74
N SER A 77 7.58 -64.68 -1.73
CA SER A 77 7.10 -65.36 -2.94
C SER A 77 5.58 -65.55 -2.94
N GLU A 78 4.88 -64.89 -2.02
CA GLU A 78 3.46 -65.11 -1.78
C GLU A 78 2.61 -63.88 -2.06
N THR A 79 3.19 -62.67 -2.01
CA THR A 79 2.41 -61.42 -1.98
C THR A 79 2.19 -60.79 -3.35
N VAL A 80 3.22 -60.62 -4.20
CA VAL A 80 3.11 -59.80 -5.43
C VAL A 80 3.41 -60.53 -6.75
N GLY A 81 3.70 -61.83 -6.73
CA GLY A 81 4.03 -62.57 -7.96
C GLY A 81 5.00 -63.73 -7.70
N SER A 82 5.96 -63.91 -8.61
CA SER A 82 6.98 -64.99 -8.57
C SER A 82 8.15 -64.71 -7.62
N GLY A 83 8.29 -63.49 -7.09
CA GLY A 83 9.10 -63.15 -5.93
C GLY A 83 9.28 -61.64 -5.76
N ALA A 84 9.71 -61.18 -4.58
CA ALA A 84 10.03 -59.78 -4.30
C ALA A 84 10.95 -59.64 -3.07
N LEU A 85 11.65 -58.50 -2.96
CA LEU A 85 12.37 -58.11 -1.77
C LEU A 85 11.39 -57.48 -0.77
N LYS A 86 11.31 -58.02 0.45
CA LYS A 86 10.40 -57.54 1.49
C LYS A 86 11.13 -56.83 2.62
N LEU A 87 10.59 -55.69 3.01
CA LEU A 87 11.00 -54.84 4.14
C LEU A 87 9.86 -54.77 5.15
N SER A 88 10.07 -55.28 6.37
CA SER A 88 9.09 -55.09 7.45
C SER A 88 9.44 -53.83 8.23
N VAL A 89 8.54 -52.83 8.22
CA VAL A 89 8.80 -51.50 8.78
C VAL A 89 7.68 -51.04 9.73
N ALA A 90 8.03 -50.14 10.65
CA ALA A 90 7.12 -49.45 11.55
C ALA A 90 7.56 -47.98 11.68
N TYR A 91 6.97 -47.10 10.86
CA TYR A 91 7.31 -45.68 10.83
C TYR A 91 6.56 -44.89 11.91
N ASP A 92 7.14 -43.75 12.29
CA ASP A 92 6.57 -42.79 13.22
C ASP A 92 6.11 -41.54 12.44
N SER A 93 4.83 -41.18 12.59
CA SER A 93 4.23 -40.04 11.90
C SER A 93 4.81 -38.68 12.32
N GLU A 94 5.55 -38.61 13.43
CA GLU A 94 6.21 -37.39 13.90
C GLU A 94 7.56 -37.11 13.21
N ILE A 95 8.06 -38.06 12.39
CA ILE A 95 9.37 -37.94 11.73
C ILE A 95 9.16 -37.67 10.24
N SER A 96 9.63 -36.52 9.76
CA SER A 96 9.50 -36.12 8.35
C SER A 96 10.42 -36.89 7.40
N TRP A 97 11.49 -37.48 7.93
CA TRP A 97 12.45 -38.31 7.20
C TRP A 97 12.92 -39.50 8.03
N SER A 98 12.24 -40.65 7.90
CA SER A 98 12.62 -41.90 8.56
C SER A 98 13.00 -42.93 7.51
N GLU A 99 14.28 -43.29 7.42
CA GLU A 99 14.83 -44.02 6.27
C GLU A 99 15.32 -45.42 6.65
N VAL A 100 14.81 -46.44 5.94
CA VAL A 100 15.26 -47.84 6.01
C VAL A 100 15.99 -48.19 4.72
N LYS A 101 17.17 -48.81 4.83
CA LYS A 101 18.07 -49.00 3.69
C LYS A 101 18.27 -50.47 3.36
N VAL A 102 18.31 -50.77 2.07
CA VAL A 102 18.82 -52.03 1.53
C VAL A 102 19.96 -51.76 0.57
N GLN A 103 20.93 -52.66 0.52
CA GLN A 103 22.11 -52.49 -0.30
C GLN A 103 22.42 -53.74 -1.13
N ASN A 104 23.00 -53.53 -2.31
CA ASN A 104 23.62 -54.57 -3.12
C ASN A 104 25.06 -54.14 -3.46
N SER A 105 26.05 -54.84 -2.90
CA SER A 105 27.47 -54.46 -3.04
C SER A 105 28.10 -54.82 -4.39
N ASN A 106 27.38 -55.49 -5.28
CA ASN A 106 27.90 -55.97 -6.57
C ASN A 106 27.13 -55.41 -7.77
N ALA A 107 26.45 -54.28 -7.61
CA ALA A 107 25.68 -53.66 -8.68
C ALA A 107 26.61 -53.10 -9.77
N LYS A 108 26.26 -53.38 -11.04
CA LYS A 108 26.89 -52.83 -12.25
C LYS A 108 26.24 -51.50 -12.54
N LEU A 109 26.97 -50.42 -12.25
CA LEU A 109 26.45 -49.07 -12.40
C LEU A 109 26.91 -48.42 -13.71
N ALA A 110 28.00 -48.89 -14.31
CA ALA A 110 28.61 -48.27 -15.49
C ALA A 110 27.60 -48.15 -16.64
N GLY A 111 27.40 -46.92 -17.10
CA GLY A 111 26.45 -46.57 -18.16
C GLY A 111 25.00 -46.41 -17.68
N ALA A 112 24.66 -46.75 -16.44
CA ALA A 112 23.33 -46.52 -15.91
C ALA A 112 23.05 -45.02 -15.75
N THR A 113 21.85 -44.61 -16.13
CA THR A 113 21.33 -43.24 -16.09
C THR A 113 19.97 -43.15 -15.40
N SER A 114 19.28 -44.28 -15.23
CA SER A 114 18.06 -44.34 -14.45
C SER A 114 17.93 -45.64 -13.67
N LEU A 115 17.15 -45.60 -12.59
CA LEU A 115 16.71 -46.75 -11.81
C LEU A 115 15.19 -46.73 -11.72
N SER A 116 14.53 -47.82 -12.10
CA SER A 116 13.13 -48.06 -11.75
C SER A 116 12.99 -49.12 -10.66
N CYS A 117 11.88 -49.05 -9.94
CA CYS A 117 11.49 -50.05 -8.96
C CYS A 117 9.96 -50.08 -8.87
N ASP A 118 9.39 -51.28 -8.85
CA ASP A 118 8.02 -51.50 -8.43
C ASP A 118 7.96 -51.50 -6.91
N PHE A 119 7.06 -50.69 -6.36
CA PHE A 119 6.95 -50.46 -4.92
C PHE A 119 5.56 -50.89 -4.45
N TYR A 120 5.47 -51.88 -3.57
CA TYR A 120 4.19 -52.38 -3.08
C TYR A 120 4.03 -52.12 -1.59
N TYR A 121 2.89 -51.57 -1.21
CA TYR A 121 2.53 -51.30 0.18
C TYR A 121 1.04 -51.56 0.40
N ASN A 122 0.63 -51.79 1.65
CA ASN A 122 -0.78 -51.96 1.99
C ASN A 122 -1.36 -50.64 2.51
N PRO A 123 -2.18 -49.90 1.75
CA PRO A 123 -2.71 -48.60 2.20
C PRO A 123 -3.55 -48.69 3.48
N ALA A 124 -4.07 -49.86 3.86
CA ALA A 124 -4.78 -50.03 5.13
C ALA A 124 -3.85 -50.05 6.36
N ALA A 125 -2.53 -50.07 6.17
CA ALA A 125 -1.53 -50.10 7.23
C ALA A 125 -1.03 -48.71 7.66
N MET A 126 -1.62 -47.64 7.12
CA MET A 126 -1.35 -46.24 7.51
C MET A 126 -2.63 -45.40 7.51
N THR A 127 -2.62 -44.31 8.25
CA THR A 127 -3.68 -43.28 8.25
C THR A 127 -3.19 -41.93 7.75
N THR A 128 -1.88 -41.69 7.75
CA THR A 128 -1.26 -40.44 7.31
C THR A 128 0.12 -40.66 6.68
N GLY A 129 0.62 -39.63 6.00
CA GLY A 129 1.97 -39.56 5.44
C GLY A 129 2.15 -40.19 4.06
N SER A 130 3.40 -40.24 3.62
CA SER A 130 3.80 -40.72 2.29
C SER A 130 5.16 -41.43 2.33
N PHE A 131 5.58 -42.01 1.19
CA PHE A 131 6.93 -42.56 1.04
C PHE A 131 7.74 -41.80 -0.02
N ASN A 132 9.04 -41.67 0.23
CA ASN A 132 10.03 -41.38 -0.80
C ASN A 132 10.92 -42.62 -1.00
N MET A 133 11.51 -42.75 -2.19
CA MET A 133 12.60 -43.70 -2.42
C MET A 133 13.85 -42.95 -2.83
N LYS A 134 14.96 -43.32 -2.22
CA LYS A 134 16.30 -42.78 -2.49
C LYS A 134 17.17 -43.87 -3.10
N ALA A 135 17.93 -43.54 -4.14
CA ALA A 135 19.00 -44.37 -4.67
C ALA A 135 20.33 -43.64 -4.46
N PHE A 136 21.30 -44.36 -3.91
CA PHE A 136 22.61 -43.84 -3.60
C PHE A 136 23.69 -44.83 -4.03
N ALA A 137 24.71 -44.32 -4.71
CA ALA A 137 25.95 -45.02 -4.98
C ALA A 137 27.11 -44.04 -4.76
N ASN A 138 28.01 -44.40 -3.84
CA ASN A 138 29.09 -43.52 -3.39
C ASN A 138 29.90 -42.96 -4.56
N GLU A 139 30.08 -41.63 -4.63
CA GLU A 139 30.77 -40.91 -5.71
C GLU A 139 30.15 -41.04 -7.11
N ALA A 140 28.99 -41.68 -7.27
CA ALA A 140 28.29 -41.81 -8.56
C ALA A 140 26.99 -40.99 -8.61
N PHE A 141 26.06 -41.22 -7.68
CA PHE A 141 24.80 -40.48 -7.61
C PHE A 141 24.16 -40.57 -6.22
N ASP A 142 23.40 -39.53 -5.87
CA ASP A 142 22.53 -39.46 -4.69
C ASP A 142 21.24 -38.76 -5.13
N VAL A 143 20.18 -39.55 -5.39
CA VAL A 143 18.91 -39.05 -5.91
C VAL A 143 17.73 -39.65 -5.15
N TYR A 144 16.65 -38.88 -4.98
CA TYR A 144 15.42 -39.37 -4.38
C TYR A 144 14.20 -38.75 -5.03
N LYS A 145 13.05 -39.41 -4.90
CA LYS A 145 11.77 -38.94 -5.40
C LYS A 145 10.64 -39.49 -4.53
N ALA A 146 9.53 -38.75 -4.47
CA ALA A 146 8.29 -39.26 -3.88
C ALA A 146 7.79 -40.48 -4.67
N VAL A 147 7.35 -41.50 -3.95
CA VAL A 147 6.73 -42.68 -4.56
C VAL A 147 5.31 -42.32 -4.98
N THR A 148 4.98 -42.58 -6.25
CA THR A 148 3.62 -42.36 -6.75
C THR A 148 2.68 -43.41 -6.16
N MET A 149 1.81 -42.97 -5.25
CA MET A 149 0.89 -43.84 -4.49
C MET A 149 -0.40 -44.23 -5.23
N GLU A 150 -0.65 -43.65 -6.40
CA GLU A 150 -1.92 -43.77 -7.16
C GLU A 150 -2.02 -45.02 -8.05
N GLY A 151 -1.17 -46.02 -7.87
CA GLY A 151 -1.09 -47.14 -8.81
C GLY A 151 -2.11 -48.27 -8.57
N GLU A 152 -1.87 -49.40 -9.23
CA GLU A 152 -2.83 -50.50 -9.35
C GLU A 152 -3.07 -51.22 -8.01
N SER A 153 -4.34 -51.29 -7.57
CA SER A 153 -4.72 -52.09 -6.40
C SER A 153 -4.78 -53.58 -6.73
N LEU A 154 -4.11 -54.40 -5.94
CA LEU A 154 -4.11 -55.86 -6.03
C LEU A 154 -5.26 -56.46 -5.20
N GLU A 155 -5.76 -57.65 -5.59
CA GLU A 155 -6.86 -58.33 -4.90
C GLU A 155 -6.57 -58.68 -3.43
N ASN A 156 -5.29 -58.74 -3.04
CA ASN A 156 -4.84 -59.04 -1.68
C ASN A 156 -4.71 -57.80 -0.77
N GLY A 157 -5.07 -56.61 -1.26
CA GLY A 157 -5.06 -55.37 -0.49
C GLY A 157 -3.76 -54.56 -0.56
N TYR A 158 -2.75 -55.00 -1.32
CA TYR A 158 -1.59 -54.17 -1.65
C TYR A 158 -1.88 -53.23 -2.82
N CYS A 159 -1.24 -52.09 -2.87
CA CYS A 159 -1.19 -51.19 -4.02
C CYS A 159 0.21 -51.18 -4.61
N LYS A 160 0.30 -51.27 -5.93
CA LYS A 160 1.53 -51.12 -6.69
C LYS A 160 1.76 -49.65 -7.02
N GLY A 161 2.74 -49.02 -6.40
CA GLY A 161 3.39 -47.81 -6.89
C GLY A 161 4.53 -48.14 -7.84
N SER A 162 4.98 -47.14 -8.58
CA SER A 162 6.20 -47.21 -9.40
C SER A 162 7.03 -45.97 -9.15
N ILE A 163 8.35 -46.12 -9.18
CA ILE A 163 9.28 -45.01 -9.07
C ILE A 163 10.38 -45.16 -10.11
N THR A 164 10.70 -44.04 -10.76
CA THR A 164 11.87 -43.91 -11.63
C THR A 164 12.72 -42.76 -11.11
N LEU A 165 13.98 -43.06 -10.81
CA LEU A 165 15.01 -42.14 -10.37
C LEU A 165 15.99 -41.95 -11.52
N GLN A 166 16.19 -40.72 -11.97
CA GLN A 166 17.12 -40.36 -13.05
C GLN A 166 18.39 -39.75 -12.45
N PHE A 167 19.56 -40.08 -12.99
CA PHE A 167 20.87 -39.63 -12.52
C PHE A 167 21.88 -39.56 -13.68
N ASP A 168 22.99 -38.84 -13.46
CA ASP A 168 24.02 -38.68 -14.47
C ASP A 168 24.70 -40.03 -14.80
N PRO A 169 25.15 -40.26 -16.05
CA PRO A 169 25.74 -41.52 -16.46
C PRO A 169 26.93 -41.90 -15.59
N THR A 170 26.88 -43.08 -14.96
CA THR A 170 27.98 -43.47 -14.08
C THR A 170 29.11 -44.17 -14.84
N THR A 171 30.34 -43.99 -14.38
CA THR A 171 31.53 -44.69 -14.92
C THR A 171 31.97 -45.87 -14.05
N GLN A 172 31.24 -46.18 -12.98
CA GLN A 172 31.64 -47.19 -12.00
C GLN A 172 31.28 -48.62 -12.45
N GLU A 173 32.29 -49.43 -12.76
CA GLU A 173 32.11 -50.82 -13.23
C GLU A 173 31.36 -51.72 -12.23
N VAL A 174 31.64 -51.59 -10.92
CA VAL A 174 30.96 -52.32 -9.84
C VAL A 174 30.95 -51.43 -8.59
N GLY A 175 29.77 -51.11 -8.08
CA GLY A 175 29.56 -50.24 -6.91
C GLY A 175 28.56 -50.83 -5.91
N THR A 176 28.51 -50.24 -4.71
CA THR A 176 27.42 -50.53 -3.77
C THR A 176 26.23 -49.64 -4.11
N LEU A 177 25.15 -50.26 -4.60
CA LEU A 177 23.86 -49.60 -4.79
C LEU A 177 23.07 -49.70 -3.49
N LEU A 178 22.64 -48.56 -2.97
CA LEU A 178 21.79 -48.47 -1.79
C LEU A 178 20.43 -47.90 -2.18
N LEU A 179 19.36 -48.58 -1.77
CA LEU A 179 18.00 -48.07 -1.85
C LEU A 179 17.47 -47.75 -0.46
N GLY A 180 17.12 -46.48 -0.24
CA GLY A 180 16.44 -46.01 0.96
C GLY A 180 14.94 -45.93 0.72
N VAL A 181 14.15 -46.62 1.54
CA VAL A 181 12.70 -46.40 1.65
C VAL A 181 12.48 -45.44 2.80
N ILE A 182 11.90 -44.28 2.52
CA ILE A 182 11.72 -43.20 3.48
C ILE A 182 10.25 -43.05 3.82
N GLY A 183 9.88 -43.29 5.07
CA GLY A 183 8.61 -42.84 5.62
C GLY A 183 8.66 -41.34 5.90
N SER A 184 7.72 -40.58 5.35
CA SER A 184 7.61 -39.13 5.56
C SER A 184 6.29 -38.81 6.26
N MET A 185 6.40 -38.48 7.55
CA MET A 185 5.27 -38.20 8.45
C MET A 185 4.18 -39.28 8.39
N THR A 186 4.60 -40.55 8.25
CA THR A 186 3.70 -41.69 8.09
C THR A 186 3.74 -42.62 9.29
N ASP A 187 2.55 -43.10 9.69
CA ASP A 187 2.35 -44.12 10.72
C ASP A 187 2.39 -45.54 10.16
N TYR A 188 2.85 -45.71 8.91
CA TYR A 188 2.81 -47.01 8.24
C TYR A 188 3.55 -48.09 9.02
N THR A 189 2.81 -49.13 9.39
CA THR A 189 3.34 -50.32 10.06
C THR A 189 2.95 -51.57 9.29
N GLY A 190 3.91 -52.16 8.59
CA GLY A 190 3.67 -53.33 7.75
C GLY A 190 4.83 -53.67 6.84
N ASP A 191 4.57 -54.62 5.92
CA ASP A 191 5.55 -55.04 4.92
C ASP A 191 5.48 -54.12 3.69
N ILE A 192 6.63 -53.68 3.20
CA ILE A 192 6.84 -53.02 1.92
C ILE A 192 7.59 -54.00 1.01
N LEU A 193 7.16 -54.17 -0.22
CA LEU A 193 7.85 -55.02 -1.19
C LEU A 193 8.43 -54.19 -2.32
N LEU A 194 9.67 -54.48 -2.69
CA LEU A 194 10.38 -53.93 -3.83
C LEU A 194 10.58 -55.04 -4.87
N ASP A 195 10.25 -54.75 -6.11
CA ASP A 195 10.36 -55.70 -7.21
C ASP A 195 10.78 -54.98 -8.51
N ASN A 196 11.23 -55.73 -9.51
CA ASN A 196 11.68 -55.21 -10.80
C ASN A 196 12.66 -54.03 -10.67
N ILE A 197 13.59 -54.11 -9.72
CA ILE A 197 14.62 -53.07 -9.55
C ILE A 197 15.49 -53.13 -10.81
N THR A 198 15.43 -52.09 -11.64
CA THR A 198 16.05 -52.12 -12.97
C THR A 198 16.89 -50.87 -13.17
N LEU A 199 18.16 -51.05 -13.49
CA LEU A 199 19.06 -50.01 -13.96
C LEU A 199 19.00 -49.94 -15.48
N TYR A 200 18.72 -48.76 -16.03
CA TYR A 200 18.73 -48.52 -17.47
C TYR A 200 19.87 -47.60 -17.86
N ALA A 201 20.41 -47.84 -19.04
CA ALA A 201 21.11 -46.86 -19.85
C ALA A 201 20.09 -46.27 -20.83
N GLU A 202 19.45 -45.18 -20.41
CA GLU A 202 18.76 -44.24 -21.29
C GLU A 202 19.80 -43.28 -21.89
N GLU A 203 19.64 -42.91 -23.17
CA GLU A 203 20.35 -41.75 -23.72
C GLU A 203 19.88 -40.52 -22.93
N VAL A 204 20.70 -40.06 -21.99
CA VAL A 204 20.56 -38.71 -21.44
C VAL A 204 20.88 -37.78 -22.59
N GLU A 205 19.93 -36.90 -22.92
CA GLU A 205 20.14 -35.90 -23.97
C GLU A 205 21.39 -35.09 -23.61
N ASP A 206 22.39 -35.14 -24.48
CA ASP A 206 23.63 -34.39 -24.29
C ASP A 206 23.37 -32.92 -24.62
N ILE A 207 22.99 -32.17 -23.59
CA ILE A 207 22.63 -30.76 -23.69
C ILE A 207 23.84 -29.81 -23.72
N TYR A 208 25.04 -30.32 -23.50
CA TYR A 208 26.26 -29.51 -23.42
C TYR A 208 26.92 -29.34 -24.79
N VAL A 209 27.55 -28.20 -25.01
CA VAL A 209 28.19 -27.88 -26.29
C VAL A 209 29.70 -27.91 -26.19
N ASP A 210 30.37 -28.23 -27.30
CA ASP A 210 31.81 -28.10 -27.41
C ASP A 210 32.21 -26.61 -27.39
N VAL A 211 33.28 -26.30 -26.67
CA VAL A 211 33.90 -24.97 -26.71
C VAL A 211 34.67 -24.83 -28.02
N THR A 212 34.17 -23.95 -28.89
CA THR A 212 34.73 -23.68 -30.22
C THR A 212 35.34 -22.29 -30.32
N GLU A 213 34.87 -21.35 -29.50
CA GLU A 213 35.42 -20.01 -29.41
C GLU A 213 36.73 -19.98 -28.61
N GLN A 214 37.63 -19.06 -28.98
CA GLN A 214 38.93 -18.91 -28.32
C GLN A 214 38.89 -17.73 -27.36
N VAL A 215 39.34 -17.96 -26.12
CA VAL A 215 39.58 -16.89 -25.15
C VAL A 215 40.70 -15.99 -25.66
N GLY A 216 40.37 -14.73 -25.89
CA GLY A 216 41.26 -13.68 -26.39
C GLY A 216 42.04 -12.99 -25.27
N GLN A 217 42.62 -11.83 -25.59
CA GLN A 217 43.29 -10.99 -24.59
C GLN A 217 42.25 -10.11 -23.90
N ALA A 218 42.32 -10.05 -22.57
CA ALA A 218 41.45 -9.21 -21.76
C ALA A 218 41.49 -7.74 -22.20
N SER A 219 40.31 -7.12 -22.25
CA SER A 219 40.21 -5.67 -22.40
C SER A 219 40.68 -4.99 -21.11
N LYS A 220 41.58 -4.01 -21.23
CA LYS A 220 42.14 -3.30 -20.08
C LYS A 220 41.61 -1.88 -19.98
N THR A 221 41.27 -1.43 -18.77
CA THR A 221 40.86 -0.05 -18.49
C THR A 221 42.04 0.93 -18.48
N GLU A 222 42.77 1.02 -19.59
CA GLU A 222 43.92 1.90 -19.76
C GLU A 222 43.51 3.29 -20.28
N GLY A 223 44.32 4.31 -19.97
CA GLY A 223 44.12 5.67 -20.49
C GLY A 223 42.99 6.47 -19.85
N LEU A 224 42.52 6.03 -18.68
CA LEU A 224 41.50 6.75 -17.89
C LEU A 224 42.02 8.11 -17.41
N THR A 225 41.12 9.09 -17.36
CA THR A 225 41.40 10.42 -16.78
C THR A 225 40.53 10.62 -15.55
N TYR A 226 41.16 10.74 -14.39
CA TYR A 226 40.50 10.88 -13.10
C TYR A 226 40.17 12.34 -12.79
N SER A 227 39.14 12.56 -11.98
CA SER A 227 38.88 13.88 -11.37
C SER A 227 39.85 14.10 -10.21
N ASP A 228 40.31 15.34 -9.99
CA ASP A 228 41.14 15.68 -8.82
C ASP A 228 40.33 15.62 -7.51
N THR A 229 38.99 15.66 -7.62
CA THR A 229 38.07 15.66 -6.47
C THR A 229 36.86 14.77 -6.69
N VAL A 230 36.37 14.16 -5.61
CA VAL A 230 35.11 13.41 -5.55
C VAL A 230 34.24 13.94 -4.41
N SER A 231 32.92 13.73 -4.50
CA SER A 231 31.97 14.06 -3.42
C SER A 231 31.41 12.75 -2.91
N LEU A 232 31.68 12.43 -1.65
CA LEU A 232 31.29 11.17 -1.02
C LEU A 232 30.37 11.43 0.17
N VAL A 233 29.60 10.41 0.53
CA VAL A 233 28.81 10.35 1.77
C VAL A 233 29.69 10.43 3.00
N ASP A 234 30.85 9.80 2.94
CA ASP A 234 31.86 9.85 3.97
C ASP A 234 32.98 10.82 3.61
N GLU A 235 33.09 11.90 4.38
CA GLU A 235 34.14 12.92 4.21
C GLU A 235 35.51 12.45 4.71
N ASN A 236 35.52 11.39 5.53
CA ASN A 236 36.72 10.74 6.05
C ASN A 236 37.06 9.45 5.29
N ALA A 237 36.41 9.20 4.15
CA ALA A 237 36.60 7.99 3.37
C ALA A 237 38.09 7.73 3.08
N ASP A 238 38.49 6.46 3.15
CA ASP A 238 39.86 6.05 2.87
C ASP A 238 40.29 6.46 1.45
N VAL A 239 41.59 6.67 1.26
CA VAL A 239 42.15 7.07 -0.05
C VAL A 239 41.78 6.05 -1.13
N SER A 240 41.75 4.76 -0.81
CA SER A 240 41.34 3.71 -1.76
C SER A 240 39.86 3.80 -2.13
N THR A 241 38.98 4.18 -1.21
CA THR A 241 37.54 4.40 -1.44
C THR A 241 37.29 5.58 -2.36
N ALA A 242 37.94 6.71 -2.08
CA ALA A 242 37.86 7.89 -2.93
C ALA A 242 38.46 7.61 -4.32
N GLY A 243 39.58 6.89 -4.38
CA GLY A 243 40.19 6.41 -5.60
C GLY A 243 39.26 5.48 -6.41
N LEU A 244 38.53 4.58 -5.75
CA LEU A 244 37.57 3.69 -6.41
C LEU A 244 36.43 4.49 -7.05
N MET A 245 35.84 5.45 -6.34
CA MET A 245 34.82 6.32 -6.92
C MET A 245 35.36 7.06 -8.15
N ALA A 246 36.56 7.64 -8.06
CA ALA A 246 37.17 8.33 -9.19
C ALA A 246 37.45 7.40 -10.38
N TYR A 247 37.86 6.16 -10.11
CA TYR A 247 38.06 5.12 -11.12
C TYR A 247 36.74 4.76 -11.81
N LEU A 248 35.68 4.46 -11.06
CA LEU A 248 34.37 4.12 -11.61
C LEU A 248 33.78 5.28 -12.44
N GLN A 249 33.90 6.53 -11.96
CA GLN A 249 33.51 7.72 -12.73
C GLN A 249 34.33 7.92 -14.01
N ALA A 250 35.57 7.42 -14.06
CA ALA A 250 36.40 7.48 -15.25
C ALA A 250 36.05 6.36 -16.24
N VAL A 251 35.77 5.15 -15.74
CA VAL A 251 35.27 4.01 -16.54
C VAL A 251 33.95 4.39 -17.22
N GLY A 252 32.98 4.93 -16.48
CA GLY A 252 31.69 5.37 -17.03
C GLY A 252 31.78 6.53 -18.05
N LYS A 253 32.97 7.11 -18.30
CA LYS A 253 33.18 8.11 -19.38
C LYS A 253 33.75 7.49 -20.66
N THR A 254 33.82 6.17 -20.70
CA THR A 254 34.37 5.38 -21.81
C THR A 254 33.35 4.32 -22.20
N ASP A 255 33.66 3.56 -23.27
CA ASP A 255 32.82 2.43 -23.67
C ASP A 255 33.13 1.15 -22.85
N TYR A 256 33.96 1.23 -21.80
CA TYR A 256 34.27 0.09 -20.93
C TYR A 256 33.15 -0.15 -19.92
N VAL A 257 32.85 -1.43 -19.69
CA VAL A 257 31.85 -1.93 -18.75
C VAL A 257 32.49 -3.07 -17.97
N LEU A 258 32.49 -2.95 -16.65
CA LEU A 258 32.96 -3.99 -15.75
C LEU A 258 31.85 -5.04 -15.60
N TYR A 259 32.15 -6.29 -15.98
CA TYR A 259 31.25 -7.41 -15.76
C TYR A 259 31.27 -7.84 -14.30
N GLY A 260 30.09 -7.96 -13.69
CA GLY A 260 29.94 -8.43 -12.32
C GLY A 260 29.26 -9.79 -12.21
N HIS A 261 29.63 -10.56 -11.20
CA HIS A 261 28.98 -11.82 -10.85
C HIS A 261 28.94 -12.00 -9.32
N GLN A 262 27.74 -12.23 -8.78
CA GLN A 262 27.55 -12.53 -7.36
C GLN A 262 28.15 -13.90 -7.03
N ASN A 263 28.85 -14.00 -5.89
CA ASN A 263 29.48 -15.21 -5.38
C ASN A 263 30.50 -15.87 -6.31
N ASP A 264 31.06 -15.11 -7.27
CA ASP A 264 31.86 -15.64 -8.38
C ASP A 264 33.05 -16.51 -7.98
N THR A 265 33.59 -16.35 -6.76
CA THR A 265 34.81 -17.05 -6.32
C THR A 265 34.58 -18.14 -5.29
N HIS A 266 33.34 -18.34 -4.83
CA HIS A 266 33.00 -19.34 -3.82
C HIS A 266 31.72 -20.13 -4.11
N HIS A 267 31.01 -19.83 -5.20
CA HIS A 267 29.94 -20.65 -5.74
C HIS A 267 30.14 -20.92 -7.22
N LYS A 268 29.77 -22.13 -7.62
CA LYS A 268 29.76 -22.51 -9.03
C LYS A 268 28.67 -23.55 -9.31
N GLY A 269 28.05 -23.44 -10.47
CA GLY A 269 27.15 -24.45 -11.01
C GLY A 269 27.90 -25.55 -11.77
N GLY A 270 29.06 -25.24 -12.36
CA GLY A 270 29.83 -26.20 -13.17
C GLY A 270 30.41 -27.38 -12.39
N SER A 271 30.63 -28.50 -13.08
CA SER A 271 31.26 -29.69 -12.49
C SER A 271 32.70 -29.40 -12.07
N SER A 272 33.17 -30.07 -11.01
CA SER A 272 34.61 -30.09 -10.70
C SER A 272 35.34 -31.03 -11.65
N TYR A 273 36.40 -30.55 -12.30
CA TYR A 273 37.29 -31.35 -13.13
C TYR A 273 38.75 -30.93 -12.92
N GLU A 274 39.70 -31.72 -13.41
CA GLU A 274 41.12 -31.40 -13.25
C GLU A 274 41.44 -30.02 -13.83
N GLY A 275 41.84 -29.08 -12.97
CA GLY A 275 42.15 -27.70 -13.35
C GLY A 275 40.99 -26.71 -13.27
N SER A 276 39.77 -27.15 -12.94
CA SER A 276 38.66 -26.23 -12.64
C SER A 276 38.90 -25.46 -11.35
N THR A 277 38.32 -24.27 -11.24
CA THR A 277 38.37 -23.39 -10.07
C THR A 277 37.00 -23.32 -9.39
N ASN A 278 36.90 -22.51 -8.33
CA ASN A 278 35.63 -22.20 -7.67
C ASN A 278 34.83 -21.09 -8.37
N SER A 279 35.23 -20.69 -9.59
CA SER A 279 34.59 -19.64 -10.38
C SER A 279 34.24 -20.16 -11.77
N ASP A 280 32.95 -20.21 -12.09
CA ASP A 280 32.50 -20.55 -13.44
C ASP A 280 33.01 -19.55 -14.49
N THR A 281 33.04 -18.27 -14.13
CA THR A 281 33.60 -17.21 -14.97
C THR A 281 35.05 -17.49 -15.33
N LYS A 282 35.86 -17.86 -14.33
CA LYS A 282 37.28 -18.16 -14.51
C LYS A 282 37.51 -19.46 -15.26
N ASP A 283 36.66 -20.44 -15.08
CA ASP A 283 36.75 -21.71 -15.80
C ASP A 283 36.48 -21.55 -17.30
N ILE A 284 35.64 -20.57 -17.67
CA ILE A 284 35.37 -20.24 -19.07
C ILE A 284 36.44 -19.29 -19.65
N THR A 285 36.79 -18.24 -18.92
CA THR A 285 37.54 -17.08 -19.46
C THR A 285 39.00 -17.00 -19.01
N GLY A 286 39.38 -17.74 -17.97
CA GLY A 286 40.67 -17.60 -17.29
C GLY A 286 40.73 -16.44 -16.28
N SER A 287 39.67 -15.64 -16.15
CA SER A 287 39.58 -14.47 -15.26
C SER A 287 38.30 -14.52 -14.41
N ILE A 288 38.35 -13.97 -13.20
CA ILE A 288 37.14 -13.77 -12.39
C ILE A 288 36.39 -12.51 -12.88
N ALA A 289 35.15 -12.31 -12.44
CA ALA A 289 34.39 -11.10 -12.72
C ALA A 289 35.09 -9.84 -12.20
N ALA A 290 34.97 -8.72 -12.92
CA ALA A 290 35.55 -7.44 -12.50
C ALA A 290 34.86 -6.88 -11.24
N ILE A 291 33.55 -7.07 -11.10
CA ILE A 291 32.82 -6.84 -9.86
C ILE A 291 32.50 -8.20 -9.22
N CYS A 292 33.04 -8.45 -8.02
CA CYS A 292 32.81 -9.68 -7.27
C CYS A 292 31.82 -9.41 -6.14
N GLY A 293 30.63 -10.01 -6.23
CA GLY A 293 29.58 -9.85 -5.23
C GLY A 293 29.70 -10.83 -4.07
N ILE A 294 29.37 -10.35 -2.87
CA ILE A 294 29.22 -11.10 -1.62
C ILE A 294 27.93 -10.62 -0.95
N ASP A 295 27.24 -11.47 -0.21
CA ASP A 295 26.12 -11.05 0.65
C ASP A 295 26.46 -11.21 2.13
N THR A 296 25.82 -10.40 2.98
CA THR A 296 25.87 -10.58 4.44
C THR A 296 25.36 -11.95 4.92
N LEU A 297 24.59 -12.70 4.11
CA LEU A 297 24.24 -14.10 4.40
C LEU A 297 25.48 -14.98 4.62
N SER A 298 26.56 -14.69 3.89
CA SER A 298 27.90 -15.29 4.05
C SER A 298 28.54 -15.02 5.42
N PHE A 299 27.94 -14.21 6.28
CA PHE A 299 28.44 -13.98 7.65
C PHE A 299 27.83 -14.94 8.67
N THR A 300 26.70 -15.59 8.34
CA THR A 300 25.77 -16.18 9.32
C THR A 300 25.40 -17.65 9.09
N GLY A 301 26.06 -18.32 8.14
CA GLY A 301 25.94 -19.77 7.95
C GLY A 301 24.95 -20.16 6.87
N ALA A 302 24.63 -19.24 5.95
CA ALA A 302 23.55 -19.40 5.00
C ALA A 302 24.01 -19.42 3.55
N GLU A 303 25.27 -19.14 3.25
CA GLU A 303 25.68 -18.92 1.86
C GLU A 303 27.08 -19.42 1.51
N LEU A 304 28.09 -19.40 2.38
CA LEU A 304 29.43 -19.84 1.94
C LEU A 304 29.47 -21.36 1.68
N SER A 305 30.00 -21.76 0.53
CA SER A 305 30.33 -23.17 0.25
C SER A 305 31.74 -23.48 0.77
N LEU A 306 31.83 -23.74 2.08
CA LEU A 306 33.10 -24.04 2.75
C LEU A 306 33.39 -25.56 2.83
N PRO A 307 34.67 -25.98 2.95
CA PRO A 307 35.02 -27.37 3.19
C PRO A 307 34.43 -27.94 4.49
N ASP A 308 34.21 -29.26 4.51
CA ASP A 308 33.65 -29.99 5.66
C ASP A 308 34.30 -29.60 7.00
N GLY A 309 33.47 -29.16 7.95
CA GLY A 309 33.87 -28.80 9.30
C GLY A 309 34.16 -27.30 9.51
N GLN A 310 34.05 -26.47 8.48
CA GLN A 310 34.01 -25.01 8.59
C GLN A 310 32.55 -24.51 8.56
N THR A 311 32.32 -23.34 9.12
CA THR A 311 31.02 -22.65 9.12
C THR A 311 31.24 -21.21 8.69
N ASP A 312 30.29 -20.64 7.97
CA ASP A 312 30.38 -19.26 7.56
C ASP A 312 30.69 -18.34 8.74
N SER A 313 31.51 -17.34 8.47
CA SER A 313 31.81 -16.29 9.41
C SER A 313 32.22 -15.05 8.66
N VAL A 314 32.16 -13.91 9.35
CA VAL A 314 32.69 -12.64 8.83
C VAL A 314 34.15 -12.77 8.39
N ASP A 315 34.96 -13.59 9.07
CA ASP A 315 36.39 -13.74 8.77
C ASP A 315 36.61 -14.53 7.46
N GLU A 316 35.81 -15.59 7.23
CA GLU A 316 35.87 -16.39 6.00
C GLU A 316 35.34 -15.61 4.78
N ALA A 317 34.23 -14.89 4.95
CA ALA A 317 33.71 -14.02 3.89
C ALA A 317 34.75 -12.94 3.50
N ALA A 318 35.39 -12.33 4.50
CA ALA A 318 36.43 -11.34 4.26
C ALA A 318 37.66 -11.94 3.54
N ALA A 319 38.07 -13.16 3.88
CA ALA A 319 39.17 -13.85 3.21
C ALA A 319 38.90 -14.06 1.72
N ILE A 320 37.69 -14.50 1.36
CA ILE A 320 37.26 -14.68 -0.03
C ILE A 320 37.33 -13.36 -0.80
N SER A 321 36.84 -12.27 -0.22
CA SER A 321 36.89 -10.94 -0.84
C SER A 321 38.31 -10.42 -1.01
N ILE A 322 39.21 -10.70 -0.05
CA ILE A 322 40.63 -10.37 -0.17
C ILE A 322 41.27 -11.12 -1.33
N GLU A 323 40.97 -12.41 -1.50
CA GLU A 323 41.49 -13.23 -2.61
C GLU A 323 40.96 -12.78 -3.98
N ALA A 324 39.70 -12.36 -4.06
CA ALA A 324 39.13 -11.77 -5.27
C ALA A 324 39.81 -10.42 -5.61
N ALA A 325 40.01 -9.54 -4.62
CA ALA A 325 40.68 -8.26 -4.80
C ALA A 325 42.14 -8.42 -5.27
N GLN A 326 42.86 -9.42 -4.76
CA GLN A 326 44.23 -9.74 -5.21
C GLN A 326 44.30 -10.15 -6.68
N GLN A 327 43.19 -10.62 -7.26
CA GLN A 327 43.06 -10.97 -8.68
C GLN A 327 42.52 -9.82 -9.53
N GLY A 328 42.25 -8.66 -8.94
CA GLY A 328 41.73 -7.48 -9.63
C GLY A 328 40.22 -7.24 -9.47
N GLY A 329 39.51 -8.11 -8.75
CA GLY A 329 38.07 -7.96 -8.51
C GLY A 329 37.74 -6.81 -7.56
N ILE A 330 36.80 -5.95 -7.93
CA ILE A 330 36.24 -4.91 -7.06
C ILE A 330 35.10 -5.54 -6.25
N ILE A 331 35.09 -5.32 -4.95
CA ILE A 331 34.16 -5.99 -4.04
C ILE A 331 32.86 -5.20 -3.90
N THR A 332 31.73 -5.88 -4.06
CA THR A 332 30.40 -5.37 -3.72
C THR A 332 29.73 -6.26 -2.67
N LEU A 333 29.07 -5.65 -1.69
CA LEU A 333 28.41 -6.32 -0.58
C LEU A 333 26.92 -5.96 -0.59
N SER A 334 26.07 -6.91 -0.98
CA SER A 334 24.62 -6.82 -0.75
C SER A 334 24.27 -7.28 0.67
N ALA A 335 23.08 -6.91 1.15
CA ALA A 335 22.65 -7.28 2.50
C ALA A 335 21.23 -7.83 2.54
N HIS A 336 21.09 -9.14 2.36
CA HIS A 336 19.86 -9.88 2.69
C HIS A 336 19.75 -10.05 4.21
N MET A 337 19.33 -8.99 4.89
CA MET A 337 19.26 -8.92 6.35
C MET A 337 18.16 -9.84 6.93
N PRO A 338 18.42 -10.54 8.05
CA PRO A 338 17.43 -11.41 8.67
C PRO A 338 16.26 -10.60 9.25
N ASN A 339 15.10 -11.23 9.40
CA ASN A 339 13.98 -10.62 10.12
C ASN A 339 14.34 -10.49 11.62
N PHE A 340 14.57 -9.26 12.08
CA PHE A 340 15.05 -9.00 13.43
C PHE A 340 14.04 -9.34 14.53
N ALA A 341 12.74 -9.40 14.23
CA ALA A 341 11.74 -9.86 15.20
C ALA A 341 11.94 -11.36 15.49
N GLN A 342 12.12 -12.18 14.45
CA GLN A 342 12.43 -13.60 14.63
C GLN A 342 13.78 -13.83 15.33
N VAL A 343 14.80 -13.02 15.01
CA VAL A 343 16.11 -13.11 15.69
C VAL A 343 15.98 -12.80 17.18
N ALA A 344 15.15 -11.83 17.57
CA ALA A 344 14.94 -11.47 18.97
C ALA A 344 14.31 -12.60 19.79
N GLU A 345 13.54 -13.48 19.15
CA GLU A 345 12.86 -14.62 19.79
C GLU A 345 13.75 -15.86 19.93
N LYS A 346 14.82 -15.95 19.14
CA LYS A 346 15.76 -17.08 19.24
C LYS A 346 16.51 -17.07 20.57
N PRO A 347 16.86 -18.24 21.11
CA PRO A 347 17.78 -18.33 22.25
C PRO A 347 19.10 -17.61 21.95
N ARG A 348 19.62 -16.85 22.91
CA ARG A 348 20.94 -16.25 22.80
C ARG A 348 22.02 -17.31 22.60
N THR A 349 23.04 -16.98 21.83
CA THR A 349 24.20 -17.86 21.63
C THR A 349 24.94 -18.08 22.96
N ALA A 350 25.83 -19.07 23.00
CA ALA A 350 26.63 -19.38 24.20
C ALA A 350 27.45 -18.18 24.74
N ASN A 351 27.75 -17.20 23.88
CA ASN A 351 28.47 -15.98 24.22
C ASN A 351 27.54 -14.81 24.59
N GLY A 352 26.23 -15.03 24.67
CA GLY A 352 25.22 -14.01 24.99
C GLY A 352 24.79 -13.13 23.81
N GLY A 353 25.31 -13.37 22.60
CA GLY A 353 24.94 -12.66 21.37
C GLY A 353 23.64 -13.17 20.75
N TYR A 354 23.20 -12.49 19.69
CA TYR A 354 22.06 -12.93 18.87
C TYR A 354 22.48 -14.00 17.85
N ASP A 355 21.54 -14.86 17.48
CA ASP A 355 21.71 -15.86 16.43
C ASP A 355 21.03 -15.40 15.14
N TYR A 356 21.86 -14.89 14.22
CA TYR A 356 21.40 -14.37 12.93
C TYR A 356 21.31 -15.44 11.84
N SER A 357 21.58 -16.71 12.14
CA SER A 357 21.60 -17.78 11.14
C SER A 357 20.25 -18.06 10.48
N GLY A 358 20.28 -18.57 9.25
CA GLY A 358 19.11 -18.93 8.45
C GLY A 358 18.58 -17.80 7.56
N TYR A 359 17.82 -18.18 6.54
CA TYR A 359 17.26 -17.24 5.57
C TYR A 359 15.87 -16.76 6.01
N SER A 360 15.77 -15.51 6.43
CA SER A 360 14.51 -14.83 6.79
C SER A 360 14.26 -13.43 6.19
N PRO A 361 15.02 -12.89 5.21
CA PRO A 361 14.68 -11.60 4.58
C PRO A 361 13.26 -11.55 3.98
N GLY A 362 12.80 -12.70 3.45
CA GLY A 362 11.46 -12.86 2.88
C GLY A 362 10.34 -13.07 3.90
N VAL A 363 10.65 -13.15 5.19
CA VAL A 363 9.63 -13.15 6.24
C VAL A 363 9.22 -11.72 6.51
N THR A 364 8.02 -11.34 6.07
CA THR A 364 7.58 -9.95 6.09
C THR A 364 6.67 -9.57 7.26
N THR A 365 6.47 -10.47 8.22
CA THR A 365 5.73 -10.20 9.46
C THR A 365 6.62 -9.61 10.57
N GLY A 366 6.01 -9.14 11.66
CA GLY A 366 6.73 -8.64 12.84
C GLY A 366 6.98 -7.13 12.89
N ASP A 367 6.53 -6.37 11.88
CA ASP A 367 6.65 -4.90 11.80
C ASP A 367 8.08 -4.39 12.10
N VAL A 368 9.05 -5.00 11.43
CA VAL A 368 10.47 -4.80 11.75
C VAL A 368 10.89 -3.34 11.53
N MET A 369 10.47 -2.71 10.43
CA MET A 369 10.89 -1.35 10.06
C MET A 369 10.52 -0.28 11.09
N SER A 370 9.39 -0.42 11.80
CA SER A 370 8.95 0.56 12.80
C SER A 370 9.70 0.42 14.14
N ARG A 371 10.37 -0.72 14.36
CA ARG A 371 10.95 -1.17 15.65
C ARG A 371 12.48 -1.17 15.70
N ILE A 372 13.17 -1.00 14.57
CA ILE A 372 14.65 -1.11 14.49
C ILE A 372 15.40 0.21 14.62
N LEU A 373 14.72 1.37 14.54
CA LEU A 373 15.34 2.67 14.82
C LEU A 373 15.43 2.94 16.33
N PRO A 374 16.27 3.89 16.78
CA PRO A 374 16.39 4.25 18.19
C PRO A 374 15.03 4.52 18.87
N GLY A 375 14.84 3.95 20.06
CA GLY A 375 13.56 3.95 20.78
C GLY A 375 12.66 2.75 20.47
N GLY A 376 12.92 2.02 19.39
CA GLY A 376 12.30 0.73 19.10
C GLY A 376 12.97 -0.44 19.83
N ASP A 377 12.21 -1.50 20.10
CA ASP A 377 12.65 -2.65 20.89
C ASP A 377 13.56 -3.62 20.13
N LEU A 378 13.63 -3.52 18.80
CA LEU A 378 14.53 -4.31 17.95
C LEU A 378 15.84 -3.59 17.59
N ASN A 379 16.04 -2.34 18.02
CA ASN A 379 17.22 -1.55 17.65
C ASN A 379 18.54 -2.21 18.08
N GLU A 380 18.60 -2.82 19.28
CA GLU A 380 19.80 -3.53 19.74
C GLU A 380 20.13 -4.72 18.84
N VAL A 381 19.10 -5.46 18.41
CA VAL A 381 19.25 -6.62 17.50
C VAL A 381 19.77 -6.16 16.14
N TYR A 382 19.25 -5.04 15.63
CA TYR A 382 19.68 -4.46 14.36
C TYR A 382 21.14 -3.99 14.42
N ASN A 383 21.49 -3.23 15.46
CA ASN A 383 22.86 -2.75 15.68
C ASN A 383 23.87 -3.89 15.82
N GLY A 384 23.49 -4.99 16.46
CA GLY A 384 24.32 -6.19 16.53
C GLY A 384 24.61 -6.82 15.16
N TYR A 385 23.70 -6.69 14.19
CA TYR A 385 23.94 -7.13 12.81
C TYR A 385 24.84 -6.14 12.05
N LEU A 386 24.60 -4.84 12.22
CA LEU A 386 25.47 -3.80 11.66
C LEU A 386 26.91 -3.89 12.19
N ASP A 387 27.10 -4.38 13.42
CA ASP A 387 28.42 -4.69 13.98
C ASP A 387 29.15 -5.81 13.21
N LEU A 388 28.44 -6.80 12.67
CA LEU A 388 29.04 -7.84 11.80
C LEU A 388 29.50 -7.24 10.48
N ILE A 389 28.68 -6.37 9.88
CA ILE A 389 29.02 -5.64 8.66
C ILE A 389 30.24 -4.74 8.88
N ALA A 390 30.27 -4.01 10.00
CA ALA A 390 31.42 -3.18 10.36
C ALA A 390 32.69 -4.01 10.55
N LYS A 391 32.60 -5.19 11.21
CA LYS A 391 33.75 -6.09 11.35
C LYS A 391 34.30 -6.50 9.98
N TYR A 392 33.43 -6.90 9.04
CA TYR A 392 33.84 -7.22 7.67
C TYR A 392 34.55 -6.05 7.01
N ALA A 393 33.96 -4.85 7.10
CA ALA A 393 34.51 -3.63 6.52
C ALA A 393 35.92 -3.34 7.05
N HIS A 394 36.13 -3.43 8.36
CA HIS A 394 37.43 -3.20 9.00
C HIS A 394 38.52 -4.17 8.54
N ILE A 395 38.20 -5.46 8.38
CA ILE A 395 39.17 -6.45 7.87
C ILE A 395 39.65 -6.08 6.45
N LEU A 396 38.73 -5.64 5.59
CA LEU A 396 39.05 -5.23 4.22
C LEU A 396 39.79 -3.88 4.20
N ALA A 397 39.45 -2.95 5.09
CA ALA A 397 40.14 -1.67 5.25
C ALA A 397 41.63 -1.86 5.59
N GLU A 398 41.96 -2.83 6.45
CA GLU A 398 43.36 -3.19 6.76
C GLU A 398 44.17 -3.62 5.52
N GLN A 399 43.50 -4.10 4.47
CA GLN A 399 44.10 -4.46 3.18
C GLN A 399 43.99 -3.33 2.12
N ASN A 400 43.49 -2.15 2.49
CA ASN A 400 43.16 -1.03 1.60
C ASN A 400 42.11 -1.41 0.52
N ILE A 401 41.20 -2.32 0.84
CA ILE A 401 40.15 -2.77 -0.08
C ILE A 401 38.87 -1.97 0.19
N PRO A 402 38.43 -1.13 -0.77
CA PRO A 402 37.13 -0.49 -0.70
C PRO A 402 36.00 -1.45 -1.08
N VAL A 403 34.80 -1.20 -0.57
CA VAL A 403 33.60 -2.02 -0.77
C VAL A 403 32.45 -1.16 -1.27
N LEU A 404 31.78 -1.64 -2.31
CA LEU A 404 30.50 -1.12 -2.76
C LEU A 404 29.39 -1.72 -1.89
N PHE A 405 28.88 -0.98 -0.89
CA PHE A 405 27.90 -1.51 0.05
C PHE A 405 26.48 -1.13 -0.34
N ARG A 406 25.61 -2.14 -0.47
CA ARG A 406 24.25 -2.03 -1.02
C ARG A 406 23.22 -2.58 -0.03
N PRO A 407 22.83 -1.81 1.00
CA PRO A 407 21.83 -2.22 1.99
C PRO A 407 20.39 -1.99 1.49
N LEU A 408 19.46 -2.84 1.97
CA LEU A 408 18.01 -2.64 1.83
C LEU A 408 17.54 -2.45 0.38
N HIS A 409 18.09 -3.23 -0.55
CA HIS A 409 17.79 -3.16 -1.99
C HIS A 409 16.38 -3.65 -2.34
N GLU A 410 15.91 -3.32 -3.55
CA GLU A 410 14.58 -3.69 -4.07
C GLU A 410 13.41 -3.22 -3.17
N ASN A 411 13.63 -2.12 -2.45
CA ASN A 411 12.75 -1.57 -1.42
C ASN A 411 11.38 -1.05 -1.90
N ASN A 412 11.21 -0.88 -3.21
CA ASN A 412 9.93 -0.55 -3.83
C ASN A 412 9.09 -1.81 -4.17
N GLY A 413 9.69 -3.00 -4.09
CA GLY A 413 8.99 -4.28 -4.05
C GLY A 413 8.44 -4.59 -2.64
N SER A 414 7.84 -5.78 -2.48
CA SER A 414 7.20 -6.20 -1.23
C SER A 414 7.52 -7.64 -0.83
N TRP A 415 8.61 -8.20 -1.35
CA TRP A 415 9.09 -9.55 -1.02
C TRP A 415 10.12 -9.55 0.11
N PHE A 416 10.64 -8.40 0.53
CA PHE A 416 11.50 -8.25 1.71
C PHE A 416 10.81 -7.44 2.80
N TRP A 417 11.13 -7.69 4.08
CA TRP A 417 10.49 -7.00 5.21
C TRP A 417 10.73 -5.48 5.26
N TRP A 418 11.69 -4.94 4.50
CA TRP A 418 11.90 -3.49 4.33
C TRP A 418 11.21 -2.90 3.10
N GLY A 419 10.46 -3.72 2.36
CA GLY A 419 9.74 -3.35 1.15
C GLY A 419 8.60 -2.34 1.37
N ALA A 420 8.03 -1.87 0.27
CA ALA A 420 7.07 -0.76 0.27
C ALA A 420 5.79 -1.02 1.05
N ALA A 421 5.43 -2.30 1.14
CA ALA A 421 4.38 -2.86 1.97
C ALA A 421 4.48 -2.61 3.48
N PHE A 422 5.71 -2.51 3.99
CA PHE A 422 5.99 -2.69 5.42
C PHE A 422 6.52 -1.41 6.08
N CYS A 423 6.67 -0.35 5.29
CA CYS A 423 6.98 0.99 5.78
C CYS A 423 6.64 2.04 4.72
N ASP A 424 6.32 3.25 5.19
CA ASP A 424 6.21 4.40 4.31
C ASP A 424 7.57 4.83 3.74
N GLU A 425 7.53 5.69 2.72
CA GLU A 425 8.73 6.15 2.01
C GLU A 425 9.75 6.79 2.97
N GLU A 426 9.30 7.58 3.94
CA GLU A 426 10.21 8.26 4.87
C GLU A 426 10.73 7.32 5.95
N GLY A 427 9.92 6.35 6.40
CA GLY A 427 10.38 5.27 7.27
C GLY A 427 11.56 4.52 6.66
N TYR A 428 11.46 4.11 5.39
CA TYR A 428 12.57 3.50 4.65
C TYR A 428 13.80 4.42 4.59
N LYS A 429 13.62 5.68 4.17
CA LYS A 429 14.74 6.63 4.05
C LYS A 429 15.46 6.80 5.38
N ASN A 430 14.73 6.92 6.49
CA ASN A 430 15.33 7.10 7.81
C ASN A 430 16.08 5.86 8.30
N VAL A 431 15.59 4.65 8.02
CA VAL A 431 16.34 3.41 8.30
C VAL A 431 17.62 3.35 7.46
N TYR A 432 17.57 3.68 6.18
CA TYR A 432 18.77 3.74 5.33
C TYR A 432 19.78 4.76 5.90
N ARG A 433 19.32 5.97 6.23
CA ARG A 433 20.16 7.03 6.84
C ARG A 433 20.79 6.59 8.15
N TYR A 434 20.05 5.89 8.99
CA TYR A 434 20.56 5.33 10.24
C TYR A 434 21.60 4.24 10.01
N THR A 435 21.41 3.39 9.00
CA THR A 435 22.39 2.36 8.62
C THR A 435 23.73 2.98 8.23
N VAL A 436 23.69 4.01 7.37
CA VAL A 436 24.88 4.78 6.99
C VAL A 436 25.52 5.47 8.19
N GLN A 437 24.71 6.16 9.01
CA GLN A 437 25.20 6.87 10.19
C GLN A 437 25.85 5.92 11.20
N TYR A 438 25.24 4.77 11.47
CA TYR A 438 25.75 3.81 12.42
C TYR A 438 27.11 3.25 11.95
N LEU A 439 27.19 2.80 10.70
CA LEU A 439 28.44 2.26 10.15
C LEU A 439 29.54 3.33 10.09
N ARG A 440 29.24 4.50 9.53
CA ARG A 440 30.22 5.58 9.34
C ARG A 440 30.62 6.25 10.66
N ASP A 441 29.64 6.67 11.47
CA ASP A 441 29.88 7.58 12.60
C ASP A 441 30.01 6.85 13.94
N VAL A 442 29.37 5.68 14.13
CA VAL A 442 29.49 4.89 15.38
C VAL A 442 30.58 3.83 15.25
N LYS A 443 30.65 3.16 14.09
CA LYS A 443 31.57 2.04 13.85
C LYS A 443 32.84 2.42 13.09
N ASP A 444 33.01 3.69 12.72
CA ASP A 444 34.23 4.23 12.11
C ASP A 444 34.58 3.56 10.76
N VAL A 445 33.56 3.19 9.98
CA VAL A 445 33.75 2.54 8.67
C VAL A 445 33.99 3.58 7.58
N HIS A 446 35.19 3.57 6.99
CA HIS A 446 35.65 4.54 5.97
C HIS A 446 35.97 3.92 4.60
N ASN A 447 35.83 2.60 4.46
CA ASN A 447 36.09 1.90 3.21
C ASN A 447 34.84 1.57 2.37
N PHE A 448 33.69 2.21 2.65
CA PHE A 448 32.42 1.94 1.96
C PHE A 448 32.03 3.06 0.99
N LEU A 449 31.48 2.67 -0.16
CA LEU A 449 30.63 3.51 -1.02
C LEU A 449 29.20 3.01 -0.95
N TYR A 450 28.25 3.88 -0.60
CA TYR A 450 26.86 3.49 -0.33
C TYR A 450 25.99 3.52 -1.60
N ILE A 451 25.31 2.41 -1.89
CA ILE A 451 24.53 2.18 -3.11
C ILE A 451 23.03 2.08 -2.82
N TYR A 452 22.22 2.90 -3.48
CA TYR A 452 20.77 2.81 -3.48
C TYR A 452 20.27 2.12 -4.76
N SER A 453 19.51 1.03 -4.60
CA SER A 453 19.09 0.16 -5.72
C SER A 453 17.63 -0.31 -5.58
N PRO A 454 16.63 0.50 -5.97
CA PRO A 454 15.26 0.01 -6.12
C PRO A 454 15.15 -0.95 -7.32
N ASN A 455 14.12 -1.79 -7.31
CA ASN A 455 13.78 -2.71 -8.40
C ASN A 455 13.10 -1.95 -9.56
N GLY A 456 13.67 -2.03 -10.76
CA GLY A 456 13.11 -1.48 -11.98
C GLY A 456 12.10 -2.41 -12.66
N PRO A 457 11.53 -1.99 -13.80
CA PRO A 457 11.74 -0.69 -14.45
C PRO A 457 10.96 0.46 -13.79
N PHE A 458 11.19 1.70 -14.23
CA PHE A 458 10.53 2.91 -13.73
C PHE A 458 9.83 3.67 -14.85
N ASP A 459 8.68 4.29 -14.52
CA ASP A 459 7.90 5.13 -15.43
C ASP A 459 8.28 6.62 -15.31
N SER A 460 8.83 7.06 -14.18
CA SER A 460 9.26 8.45 -13.98
C SER A 460 10.39 8.62 -12.96
N ILE A 461 11.04 9.79 -12.99
CA ILE A 461 12.06 10.19 -11.99
C ILE A 461 11.43 10.25 -10.60
N GLU A 462 10.20 10.74 -10.47
CA GLU A 462 9.49 10.83 -9.19
C GLU A 462 9.25 9.44 -8.58
N GLN A 463 8.93 8.44 -9.40
CA GLN A 463 8.77 7.06 -8.93
C GLN A 463 10.10 6.52 -8.37
N TYR A 464 11.20 6.71 -9.09
CA TYR A 464 12.53 6.31 -8.63
C TYR A 464 12.93 7.02 -7.32
N GLU A 465 12.69 8.34 -7.25
CA GLU A 465 13.09 9.19 -6.13
C GLU A 465 12.18 9.09 -4.90
N SER A 466 11.00 8.46 -5.03
CA SER A 466 10.03 8.29 -3.94
C SER A 466 10.67 7.83 -2.62
N ARG A 467 11.60 6.87 -2.71
CA ARG A 467 12.33 6.29 -1.57
C ARG A 467 13.82 6.63 -1.52
N TYR A 468 14.29 7.59 -2.34
CA TYR A 468 15.70 8.02 -2.34
C TYR A 468 16.11 8.65 -1.00
N PRO A 469 17.11 8.11 -0.27
CA PRO A 469 17.50 8.61 1.06
C PRO A 469 18.07 10.03 1.10
N GLY A 470 18.57 10.54 -0.03
CA GLY A 470 19.18 11.88 -0.15
C GLY A 470 20.66 11.84 -0.53
N ASP A 471 21.16 12.94 -1.10
CA ASP A 471 22.51 13.04 -1.66
C ASP A 471 23.62 12.89 -0.61
N GLU A 472 23.28 13.12 0.65
CA GLU A 472 24.18 13.01 1.80
C GLU A 472 24.35 11.58 2.32
N TYR A 473 23.59 10.63 1.75
CA TYR A 473 23.57 9.23 2.17
C TYR A 473 23.85 8.25 1.02
N ILE A 474 23.84 8.71 -0.24
CA ILE A 474 24.09 7.90 -1.42
C ILE A 474 25.33 8.37 -2.20
N ASP A 475 26.22 7.42 -2.49
CA ASP A 475 27.37 7.61 -3.37
C ASP A 475 27.04 7.20 -4.82
N ILE A 476 26.36 6.07 -4.99
CA ILE A 476 26.00 5.49 -6.29
C ILE A 476 24.49 5.21 -6.35
N ILE A 477 23.87 5.70 -7.42
CA ILE A 477 22.48 5.48 -7.77
C ILE A 477 22.42 4.24 -8.66
N ALA A 478 21.58 3.27 -8.35
CA ALA A 478 21.54 2.00 -9.06
C ALA A 478 20.11 1.49 -9.22
N PHE A 479 19.96 0.36 -9.90
CA PHE A 479 18.70 -0.36 -9.95
C PHE A 479 18.95 -1.85 -10.22
N ASP A 480 17.97 -2.65 -9.82
CA ASP A 480 17.93 -4.09 -10.07
C ASP A 480 16.84 -4.36 -11.12
N MET A 481 17.10 -5.19 -12.13
CA MET A 481 16.08 -5.53 -13.13
C MET A 481 16.38 -6.84 -13.84
N TYR A 482 15.44 -7.78 -13.79
CA TYR A 482 15.59 -9.11 -14.37
C TYR A 482 14.75 -9.33 -15.63
N HIS A 483 15.25 -10.18 -16.52
CA HIS A 483 14.61 -10.59 -17.76
C HIS A 483 13.90 -11.94 -17.57
N ASP A 484 12.62 -11.88 -17.22
CA ASP A 484 11.79 -13.06 -17.01
C ASP A 484 11.29 -13.66 -18.34
N ASN A 485 11.48 -14.97 -18.50
CA ASN A 485 11.16 -15.80 -19.67
C ASN A 485 11.56 -15.18 -21.01
N PRO A 486 12.86 -14.92 -21.24
CA PRO A 486 13.35 -14.25 -22.45
C PRO A 486 12.93 -14.97 -23.73
N THR A 487 12.62 -14.18 -24.75
CA THR A 487 12.36 -14.67 -26.12
C THR A 487 13.32 -14.02 -27.12
N GLU A 488 13.30 -14.46 -28.37
CA GLU A 488 14.14 -13.85 -29.42
C GLU A 488 13.74 -12.39 -29.74
N THR A 489 12.49 -11.98 -29.50
CA THR A 489 11.95 -10.70 -29.99
C THR A 489 11.06 -9.96 -28.99
N ASP A 490 11.23 -10.16 -27.69
CA ASP A 490 10.50 -9.41 -26.66
C ASP A 490 10.95 -7.93 -26.57
N GLY A 491 10.18 -7.15 -25.81
CA GLY A 491 10.45 -5.73 -25.56
C GLY A 491 11.40 -5.45 -24.39
N TRP A 492 11.94 -6.47 -23.71
CA TRP A 492 12.67 -6.26 -22.45
C TRP A 492 13.93 -5.42 -22.64
N MET A 493 14.73 -5.67 -23.68
CA MET A 493 15.94 -4.86 -23.93
C MET A 493 15.63 -3.38 -24.14
N ASN A 494 14.52 -3.05 -24.79
CA ASN A 494 14.09 -1.65 -24.92
C ASN A 494 13.71 -1.07 -23.55
N SER A 495 12.96 -1.82 -22.73
CA SER A 495 12.60 -1.38 -21.38
C SER A 495 13.83 -1.25 -20.46
N PHE A 496 14.83 -2.11 -20.63
CA PHE A 496 16.09 -2.04 -19.90
C PHE A 496 16.88 -0.80 -20.31
N GLN A 497 16.99 -0.51 -21.62
CA GLN A 497 17.60 0.72 -22.12
C GLN A 497 16.89 1.98 -21.60
N GLU A 498 15.55 2.02 -21.64
CA GLU A 498 14.77 3.15 -21.10
C GLU A 498 15.02 3.35 -19.59
N THR A 499 15.16 2.24 -18.84
CA THR A 499 15.48 2.29 -17.41
C THR A 499 16.89 2.80 -17.17
N VAL A 500 17.88 2.34 -17.94
CA VAL A 500 19.27 2.84 -17.89
C VAL A 500 19.30 4.36 -18.14
N GLU A 501 18.60 4.84 -19.18
CA GLU A 501 18.52 6.27 -19.51
C GLU A 501 17.84 7.10 -18.42
N LEU A 502 16.76 6.57 -17.82
CA LEU A 502 16.04 7.24 -16.72
C LEU A 502 16.91 7.33 -15.47
N VAL A 503 17.52 6.23 -15.02
CA VAL A 503 18.35 6.21 -13.81
C VAL A 503 19.62 7.03 -14.01
N GLN A 504 20.23 7.02 -15.20
CA GLN A 504 21.32 7.93 -15.53
C GLN A 504 20.89 9.41 -15.44
N SER A 505 19.66 9.73 -15.85
CA SER A 505 19.12 11.09 -15.71
C SER A 505 18.94 11.50 -14.25
N VAL A 506 18.55 10.57 -13.36
CA VAL A 506 18.51 10.79 -11.91
C VAL A 506 19.91 11.06 -11.37
N ALA A 507 20.89 10.23 -11.70
CA ALA A 507 22.28 10.43 -11.28
C ALA A 507 22.85 11.77 -11.76
N GLN A 508 22.57 12.17 -13.00
CA GLN A 508 22.97 13.48 -13.50
C GLN A 508 22.30 14.64 -12.75
N LYS A 509 21.02 14.51 -12.38
CA LYS A 509 20.30 15.50 -11.56
C LYS A 509 20.95 15.68 -10.19
N HIS A 510 21.40 14.59 -9.58
CA HIS A 510 21.99 14.55 -8.24
C HIS A 510 23.53 14.68 -8.22
N GLY A 511 24.17 14.76 -9.39
CA GLY A 511 25.63 14.81 -9.49
C GLY A 511 26.32 13.54 -8.99
N LYS A 512 25.65 12.39 -9.12
CA LYS A 512 26.10 11.06 -8.68
C LYS A 512 26.49 10.18 -9.86
N LEU A 513 27.10 9.05 -9.55
CA LEU A 513 27.33 7.96 -10.50
C LEU A 513 26.09 7.06 -10.57
N ALA A 514 25.77 6.56 -11.77
CA ALA A 514 24.71 5.56 -11.96
C ALA A 514 25.31 4.17 -12.24
N THR A 515 24.61 3.08 -11.95
CA THR A 515 25.01 1.72 -12.35
C THR A 515 23.84 0.75 -12.43
N VAL A 516 24.04 -0.43 -13.04
CA VAL A 516 23.11 -1.56 -12.91
C VAL A 516 23.64 -2.44 -11.78
N SER A 517 22.99 -2.44 -10.62
CA SER A 517 23.49 -3.21 -9.46
C SER A 517 23.19 -4.69 -9.58
N GLU A 518 22.12 -5.06 -10.27
CA GLU A 518 21.72 -6.46 -10.44
C GLU A 518 20.86 -6.62 -11.70
N THR A 519 21.14 -7.66 -12.49
CA THR A 519 20.33 -8.05 -13.64
C THR A 519 20.56 -9.52 -13.96
N GLY A 520 19.78 -10.10 -14.87
CA GLY A 520 19.94 -11.51 -15.26
C GLY A 520 18.73 -12.04 -15.99
N MET A 521 18.90 -13.16 -16.68
CA MET A 521 17.78 -13.91 -17.25
C MET A 521 17.21 -14.87 -16.21
N ARG A 522 15.87 -15.01 -16.16
CA ARG A 522 15.18 -16.01 -15.34
C ARG A 522 14.18 -16.78 -16.19
N VAL A 523 14.33 -18.09 -16.30
CA VAL A 523 13.44 -18.97 -17.07
C VAL A 523 12.44 -19.65 -16.12
N GLN A 524 11.46 -18.87 -15.70
CA GLN A 524 10.46 -19.30 -14.70
C GLN A 524 9.42 -20.28 -15.24
N THR A 525 9.28 -20.44 -16.55
CA THR A 525 8.39 -21.42 -17.17
C THR A 525 9.17 -22.59 -17.74
N SER A 526 8.65 -23.80 -17.56
CA SER A 526 9.17 -24.99 -18.23
C SER A 526 9.34 -24.82 -19.73
N LEU A 527 10.53 -25.20 -20.22
CA LEU A 527 10.87 -25.25 -21.65
C LEU A 527 10.27 -26.48 -22.37
N GLY A 528 9.27 -27.12 -21.76
CA GLY A 528 8.61 -28.34 -22.24
C GLY A 528 8.93 -29.60 -21.43
N ASP A 529 9.71 -29.47 -20.36
CA ASP A 529 10.25 -30.52 -19.49
C ASP A 529 9.56 -30.65 -18.11
N GLY A 530 8.63 -29.78 -17.77
CA GLY A 530 7.95 -29.68 -16.48
C GLY A 530 8.68 -28.89 -15.37
N ASN A 531 9.85 -28.29 -15.60
CA ASN A 531 10.66 -27.63 -14.55
C ASN A 531 10.58 -26.09 -14.59
N ASN A 532 10.68 -25.41 -13.44
CA ASN A 532 10.85 -23.96 -13.38
C ASN A 532 12.27 -23.61 -12.92
N TYR A 533 12.92 -22.65 -13.58
CA TYR A 533 14.29 -22.23 -13.30
C TYR A 533 14.33 -20.84 -12.66
N GLY A 534 15.16 -20.67 -11.63
CA GLY A 534 15.42 -19.39 -10.96
C GLY A 534 16.37 -18.47 -11.72
N GLY A 535 17.14 -19.00 -12.67
CA GLY A 535 18.09 -18.27 -13.53
C GLY A 535 18.01 -18.71 -15.00
N ILE A 536 19.14 -18.82 -15.70
CA ILE A 536 19.18 -19.36 -17.07
C ILE A 536 18.89 -20.86 -17.07
N ALA A 537 18.28 -21.38 -18.13
CA ALA A 537 17.99 -22.82 -18.21
C ALA A 537 19.26 -23.61 -18.57
N PRO A 538 19.39 -24.90 -18.20
CA PRO A 538 20.50 -25.77 -18.64
C PRO A 538 20.65 -25.88 -20.15
N SER A 539 19.54 -25.82 -20.89
CA SER A 539 19.51 -25.77 -22.35
C SER A 539 18.19 -25.19 -22.87
N GLY A 540 18.14 -24.84 -24.15
CA GLY A 540 16.93 -24.37 -24.82
C GLY A 540 16.62 -22.88 -24.64
N ASN A 541 17.55 -22.10 -24.06
CA ASN A 541 17.46 -20.65 -23.92
C ASN A 541 17.26 -19.99 -25.28
N LYS A 542 16.33 -19.04 -25.35
CA LYS A 542 15.93 -18.39 -26.61
C LYS A 542 16.79 -17.18 -26.98
N ARG A 543 17.63 -16.70 -26.07
CA ARG A 543 18.38 -15.45 -26.22
C ARG A 543 19.85 -15.63 -25.87
N LEU A 544 20.58 -16.33 -26.73
CA LEU A 544 21.96 -16.76 -26.45
C LEU A 544 22.97 -15.60 -26.38
N GLU A 545 22.71 -14.47 -27.05
CA GLU A 545 23.60 -13.29 -27.08
C GLU A 545 23.31 -12.26 -25.97
N TRP A 546 22.52 -12.63 -24.95
CA TRP A 546 22.00 -11.69 -23.94
C TRP A 546 23.08 -10.85 -23.23
N PHE A 547 24.22 -11.46 -22.87
CA PHE A 547 25.32 -10.75 -22.20
C PHE A 547 25.89 -9.62 -23.07
N SER A 548 26.08 -9.87 -24.37
CA SER A 548 26.54 -8.88 -25.34
C SER A 548 25.51 -7.76 -25.53
N GLU A 549 24.22 -8.09 -25.57
CA GLU A 549 23.14 -7.09 -25.71
C GLU A 549 23.05 -6.16 -24.49
N VAL A 550 23.12 -6.71 -23.28
CA VAL A 550 23.15 -5.91 -22.03
C VAL A 550 24.42 -5.07 -21.97
N ASN A 551 25.58 -5.66 -22.26
CA ASN A 551 26.85 -4.96 -22.28
C ASN A 551 26.84 -3.76 -23.24
N GLN A 552 26.25 -3.95 -24.43
CA GLN A 552 26.11 -2.86 -25.39
C GLN A 552 25.29 -1.70 -24.82
N ILE A 553 24.11 -1.98 -24.26
CA ILE A 553 23.23 -0.95 -23.68
C ILE A 553 23.96 -0.19 -22.56
N VAL A 554 24.64 -0.89 -21.67
CA VAL A 554 25.39 -0.29 -20.56
C VAL A 554 26.59 0.53 -21.09
N SER A 555 27.31 0.04 -22.10
CA SER A 555 28.46 0.75 -22.69
C SER A 555 28.12 2.06 -23.39
N GLU A 556 26.85 2.24 -23.80
CA GLU A 556 26.34 3.47 -24.40
C GLU A 556 25.90 4.51 -23.34
N SER A 557 25.91 4.13 -22.07
CA SER A 557 25.54 4.95 -20.91
C SER A 557 26.78 5.47 -20.15
N ASP A 558 26.57 6.23 -19.07
CA ASP A 558 27.65 6.62 -18.15
C ASP A 558 27.85 5.59 -16.99
N MET A 559 27.22 4.41 -17.08
CA MET A 559 27.26 3.38 -16.04
C MET A 559 28.51 2.49 -16.19
N PRO A 560 29.34 2.34 -15.14
CA PRO A 560 30.61 1.63 -15.28
C PRO A 560 30.50 0.12 -15.17
N TYR A 561 29.41 -0.42 -14.63
CA TYR A 561 29.26 -1.87 -14.45
C TYR A 561 27.82 -2.33 -14.51
N TYR A 562 27.66 -3.63 -14.75
CA TYR A 562 26.45 -4.38 -14.41
C TYR A 562 26.85 -5.69 -13.74
N MET A 563 25.96 -6.27 -12.93
CA MET A 563 26.24 -7.54 -12.24
C MET A 563 25.10 -8.52 -12.44
N VAL A 564 25.44 -9.80 -12.67
CA VAL A 564 24.50 -10.92 -12.64
C VAL A 564 24.54 -11.68 -11.32
N TRP A 565 23.46 -12.38 -11.00
CA TRP A 565 23.32 -13.11 -9.74
C TRP A 565 24.10 -14.43 -9.71
N ALA A 566 24.04 -15.16 -8.59
CA ALA A 566 24.97 -16.27 -8.30
C ALA A 566 24.60 -17.60 -8.97
N ASN A 567 25.62 -18.41 -9.26
CA ASN A 567 25.47 -19.81 -9.67
C ASN A 567 25.40 -20.76 -8.45
N PHE A 568 24.21 -20.94 -7.87
CA PHE A 568 24.02 -21.81 -6.70
C PHE A 568 24.03 -23.30 -7.03
N ASP A 569 23.58 -23.68 -8.23
CA ASP A 569 23.60 -25.06 -8.72
C ASP A 569 23.69 -25.14 -10.25
N ALA A 570 23.84 -26.34 -10.80
CA ALA A 570 23.97 -26.57 -12.25
C ALA A 570 22.62 -26.66 -13.00
N LYS A 571 21.49 -26.72 -12.28
CA LYS A 571 20.22 -27.27 -12.79
C LYS A 571 19.08 -26.28 -12.75
N SER A 572 18.93 -25.54 -11.66
CA SER A 572 17.76 -24.75 -11.33
C SER A 572 18.07 -23.27 -11.09
N ASN A 573 19.25 -22.91 -10.58
CA ASN A 573 19.51 -21.56 -10.10
C ASN A 573 20.95 -21.08 -10.39
N PHE A 574 21.18 -20.64 -11.62
CA PHE A 574 22.45 -20.08 -12.08
C PHE A 574 22.22 -18.99 -13.14
N PHE A 575 23.07 -17.97 -13.19
CA PHE A 575 22.89 -16.78 -14.03
C PHE A 575 24.05 -16.53 -14.99
N ALA A 576 25.17 -17.23 -14.83
CA ALA A 576 26.27 -17.27 -15.78
C ALA A 576 26.44 -18.71 -16.33
N PRO A 577 26.84 -18.88 -17.61
CA PRO A 577 27.15 -20.20 -18.14
C PRO A 577 28.31 -20.82 -17.38
N TYR A 578 28.44 -22.14 -17.46
CA TYR A 578 29.47 -22.90 -16.75
C TYR A 578 30.10 -23.99 -17.63
N MET A 579 31.24 -24.51 -17.19
CA MET A 579 31.93 -25.64 -17.82
C MET A 579 31.59 -26.96 -17.12
N VAL A 580 31.47 -28.04 -17.89
CA VAL A 580 31.32 -29.41 -17.36
C VAL A 580 32.58 -30.25 -17.56
N SER A 581 33.45 -29.82 -18.48
CA SER A 581 34.79 -30.37 -18.68
C SER A 581 35.69 -29.29 -19.27
N ALA A 582 36.99 -29.56 -19.40
CA ALA A 582 37.94 -28.64 -20.02
C ALA A 582 37.61 -28.24 -21.48
N THR A 583 36.71 -28.95 -22.17
CA THR A 583 36.36 -28.69 -23.58
C THR A 583 34.87 -28.57 -23.85
N ARG A 584 34.01 -28.69 -22.83
CA ARG A 584 32.54 -28.68 -22.98
C ARG A 584 31.87 -27.91 -21.86
N GLY A 585 30.79 -27.20 -22.18
CA GLY A 585 30.06 -26.36 -21.24
C GLY A 585 28.59 -26.13 -21.62
N HIS A 586 27.94 -25.27 -20.84
CA HIS A 586 26.59 -24.77 -21.07
C HIS A 586 26.40 -24.23 -22.49
N GLU A 587 25.18 -24.27 -23.03
CA GLU A 587 24.91 -23.91 -24.43
C GLU A 587 25.33 -22.47 -24.80
N MET A 588 25.39 -21.56 -23.81
CA MET A 588 25.80 -20.16 -24.00
C MET A 588 27.31 -19.92 -23.80
N VAL A 589 28.12 -20.96 -23.58
CA VAL A 589 29.56 -20.81 -23.28
C VAL A 589 30.33 -20.10 -24.40
N ASN A 590 30.00 -20.39 -25.66
CA ASN A 590 30.69 -19.79 -26.80
C ASN A 590 30.33 -18.31 -26.93
N GLU A 591 29.05 -17.96 -26.73
CA GLU A 591 28.55 -16.59 -26.71
C GLU A 591 29.14 -15.79 -25.56
N PHE A 592 29.33 -16.42 -24.39
CA PHE A 592 30.01 -15.78 -23.26
C PHE A 592 31.49 -15.52 -23.52
N ILE A 593 32.20 -16.42 -24.22
CA ILE A 593 33.58 -16.17 -24.66
C ILE A 593 33.63 -15.02 -25.68
N LYS A 594 32.65 -14.92 -26.60
CA LYS A 594 32.55 -13.77 -27.52
C LYS A 594 32.35 -12.48 -26.75
N PHE A 595 31.45 -12.47 -25.76
CA PHE A 595 31.22 -11.36 -24.84
C PHE A 595 32.50 -10.96 -24.08
N TYR A 596 33.23 -11.92 -23.51
CA TYR A 596 34.53 -11.68 -22.85
C TYR A 596 35.55 -11.00 -23.79
N ASN A 597 35.53 -11.37 -25.08
CA ASN A 597 36.43 -10.82 -26.09
C ASN A 597 36.02 -9.42 -26.60
N GLU A 598 34.87 -8.89 -26.19
CA GLU A 598 34.43 -7.56 -26.57
C GLU A 598 35.33 -6.50 -25.95
N LYS A 599 35.66 -5.46 -26.72
CA LYS A 599 36.50 -4.37 -26.22
C LYS A 599 35.84 -3.62 -25.05
N SER A 600 34.52 -3.52 -25.06
CA SER A 600 33.74 -2.89 -23.98
C SER A 600 33.70 -3.76 -22.72
N SER A 601 33.80 -5.08 -22.82
CA SER A 601 33.67 -5.98 -21.67
C SER A 601 35.00 -6.10 -20.91
N VAL A 602 34.97 -5.85 -19.60
CA VAL A 602 36.15 -5.87 -18.73
C VAL A 602 35.92 -6.84 -17.56
N PHE A 603 36.87 -7.75 -17.37
CA PHE A 603 36.96 -8.72 -16.27
C PHE A 603 38.11 -8.33 -15.33
N ALA A 604 38.32 -9.06 -14.23
CA ALA A 604 39.26 -8.65 -13.18
C ALA A 604 40.72 -8.47 -13.65
N ASP A 605 41.19 -9.31 -14.58
CA ASP A 605 42.51 -9.19 -15.21
C ASP A 605 42.65 -7.98 -16.19
N GLY A 606 41.54 -7.31 -16.46
CA GLY A 606 41.43 -6.06 -17.19
C GLY A 606 41.30 -4.81 -16.30
N VAL A 607 41.01 -4.97 -15.00
CA VAL A 607 40.83 -3.88 -14.04
C VAL A 607 42.18 -3.27 -13.66
N THR A 608 42.34 -1.97 -13.89
CA THR A 608 43.58 -1.23 -13.57
C THR A 608 43.51 -0.44 -12.28
N PHE A 609 42.40 -0.52 -11.52
CA PHE A 609 42.18 0.25 -10.29
C PHE A 609 43.30 0.05 -9.26
N TYR A 610 43.61 -1.20 -8.89
CA TYR A 610 44.61 -1.50 -7.88
C TYR A 610 46.04 -1.11 -8.29
N GLU A 611 46.31 -1.01 -9.59
CA GLU A 611 47.59 -0.53 -10.12
C GLU A 611 47.69 1.00 -10.12
N ALA A 612 46.59 1.68 -10.48
CA ALA A 612 46.55 3.13 -10.63
C ALA A 612 46.37 3.87 -9.30
N MET A 613 45.49 3.34 -8.43
CA MET A 613 45.07 3.88 -7.13
C MET A 613 45.00 5.42 -7.09
N PRO A 614 44.03 6.05 -7.79
CA PRO A 614 43.99 7.50 -7.96
C PRO A 614 43.95 8.24 -6.63
N ASP A 615 44.88 9.15 -6.42
CA ASP A 615 44.89 10.04 -5.25
C ASP A 615 43.98 11.24 -5.53
N VAL A 616 42.84 11.30 -4.83
CA VAL A 616 41.79 12.29 -5.06
C VAL A 616 41.31 12.89 -3.74
N THR A 617 40.96 14.18 -3.77
CA THR A 617 40.45 14.86 -2.57
C THR A 617 38.95 14.69 -2.43
N VAL A 618 38.48 14.34 -1.22
CA VAL A 618 37.05 14.30 -0.89
C VAL A 618 36.57 15.69 -0.49
N ASN A 619 35.48 16.17 -1.10
CA ASN A 619 34.84 17.44 -0.73
C ASN A 619 33.73 17.22 0.33
N SER A 620 33.57 18.17 1.24
CA SER A 620 32.55 18.12 2.31
C SER A 620 31.13 18.36 1.79
N GLN A 621 30.17 17.67 2.39
CA GLN A 621 28.73 17.75 2.08
C GLN A 621 28.02 18.94 2.77
N GLN A 622 26.77 19.19 2.38
CA GLN A 622 25.92 20.23 2.98
C GLN A 622 25.31 19.79 4.32
N THR A 623 24.76 20.73 5.08
CA THR A 623 23.98 20.41 6.28
C THR A 623 22.80 19.51 5.91
N SER A 624 22.67 18.38 6.61
CA SER A 624 21.56 17.43 6.45
C SER A 624 21.11 16.92 7.80
N GLY A 625 19.94 16.31 7.85
CA GLY A 625 19.44 15.72 9.07
C GLY A 625 18.15 14.95 8.88
N TYR A 626 17.85 14.06 9.82
CA TYR A 626 16.65 13.24 9.80
C TYR A 626 16.21 12.85 11.21
N ILE A 627 14.93 12.52 11.35
CA ILE A 627 14.31 12.11 12.61
C ILE A 627 14.61 10.62 12.84
N MET A 628 15.19 10.32 13.99
CA MET A 628 15.53 8.97 14.45
C MET A 628 14.42 8.38 15.33
N ALA A 629 13.77 9.23 16.13
CA ALA A 629 12.64 8.84 16.97
C ALA A 629 11.65 10.01 17.13
N PRO A 630 10.33 9.74 17.08
CA PRO A 630 9.74 8.44 16.79
C PRO A 630 9.86 8.10 15.30
N THR A 631 9.60 6.85 14.94
CA THR A 631 9.63 6.40 13.54
C THR A 631 8.46 7.01 12.74
N SER A 632 8.63 7.13 11.42
CA SER A 632 7.53 7.62 10.57
C SER A 632 6.32 6.71 10.67
N ASN A 633 5.13 7.32 10.60
CA ASN A 633 3.84 6.67 10.82
C ASN A 633 3.64 6.02 12.20
N SER A 634 4.49 6.30 13.20
CA SER A 634 4.28 5.80 14.56
C SER A 634 3.08 6.45 15.26
N ARG A 635 2.50 5.70 16.22
CA ARG A 635 1.48 6.19 17.16
C ARG A 635 2.15 6.80 18.38
N VAL A 636 1.96 8.10 18.57
CA VAL A 636 2.43 8.84 19.74
C VAL A 636 1.27 8.99 20.72
N LEU A 637 1.21 8.07 21.69
CA LEU A 637 0.11 7.96 22.66
C LEU A 637 0.47 8.51 24.05
N GLU A 638 1.75 8.61 24.35
CA GLU A 638 2.27 9.10 25.61
C GLU A 638 3.44 10.07 25.39
N ALA A 639 3.86 10.74 26.46
CA ALA A 639 5.04 11.59 26.41
C ALA A 639 6.25 10.78 25.95
N THR A 640 7.01 11.31 24.99
CA THR A 640 8.11 10.57 24.37
C THR A 640 9.31 11.47 24.08
N THR A 641 10.48 10.87 24.12
CA THR A 641 11.72 11.47 23.65
C THR A 641 11.71 11.54 22.12
N LEU A 642 12.09 12.70 21.59
CA LEU A 642 12.32 12.95 20.18
C LEU A 642 13.83 12.92 19.93
N LEU A 643 14.25 12.27 18.86
CA LEU A 643 15.67 12.14 18.47
C LEU A 643 15.82 12.48 17.00
N ALA A 644 16.87 13.24 16.66
CA ALA A 644 17.23 13.54 15.29
C ALA A 644 18.74 13.62 15.15
N ASN A 645 19.24 13.22 13.98
CA ASN A 645 20.61 13.49 13.58
C ASN A 645 20.65 14.77 12.74
N VAL A 646 21.57 15.69 13.01
CA VAL A 646 21.80 16.90 12.19
C VAL A 646 23.30 17.10 11.98
N LYS A 647 23.79 16.72 10.79
CA LYS A 647 25.20 16.82 10.42
C LYS A 647 25.54 18.23 9.92
N HIS A 648 26.75 18.71 10.25
CA HIS A 648 27.22 20.06 9.92
C HIS A 648 26.31 21.19 10.44
N ALA A 649 25.67 20.99 11.60
CA ALA A 649 24.95 22.03 12.31
C ALA A 649 25.93 23.07 12.89
N ASP A 650 25.65 24.35 12.69
CA ASP A 650 26.30 25.45 13.40
C ASP A 650 25.72 25.49 14.82
N PRO A 651 26.54 25.32 15.88
CA PRO A 651 26.06 25.32 17.26
C PRO A 651 25.37 26.61 17.70
N SER A 652 25.49 27.70 16.94
CA SER A 652 24.79 28.97 17.19
C SER A 652 23.37 29.03 16.63
N LYS A 653 22.99 28.07 15.77
CA LYS A 653 21.68 27.96 15.14
C LYS A 653 20.81 26.95 15.86
N LYS A 654 19.49 27.07 15.66
CA LYS A 654 18.50 26.23 16.34
C LYS A 654 18.17 24.99 15.54
N VAL A 655 18.02 23.87 16.25
CA VAL A 655 17.38 22.65 15.79
C VAL A 655 16.04 22.55 16.51
N GLU A 656 14.96 22.31 15.78
CA GLU A 656 13.60 22.27 16.31
C GLU A 656 12.82 21.10 15.73
N PHE A 657 11.98 20.46 16.53
CA PHE A 657 10.91 19.60 16.07
C PHE A 657 9.63 20.43 15.95
N VAL A 658 8.93 20.31 14.84
CA VAL A 658 7.68 21.04 14.59
C VAL A 658 6.58 20.06 14.22
N LEU A 659 5.66 19.84 15.16
CA LEU A 659 4.53 18.94 14.99
C LEU A 659 3.35 19.72 14.42
N TYR A 660 2.70 19.16 13.41
CA TYR A 660 1.46 19.67 12.83
C TYR A 660 0.37 18.62 12.88
N ASN A 661 -0.88 19.06 13.06
CA ASN A 661 -2.00 18.21 12.69
C ASN A 661 -2.20 18.21 11.15
N LYS A 662 -3.03 17.31 10.62
CA LYS A 662 -3.28 17.13 9.18
C LYS A 662 -3.60 18.45 8.44
N GLU A 663 -4.45 19.31 9.01
CA GLU A 663 -4.83 20.59 8.39
C GLU A 663 -3.78 21.70 8.61
N LYS A 664 -2.67 21.42 9.30
CA LYS A 664 -1.64 22.37 9.74
C LYS A 664 -2.20 23.57 10.52
N THR A 665 -3.32 23.36 11.21
CA THR A 665 -3.98 24.40 12.04
C THR A 665 -3.51 24.37 13.49
N LYS A 666 -3.10 23.20 13.98
CA LYS A 666 -2.36 23.04 15.23
C LYS A 666 -0.88 22.91 14.92
N LYS A 667 -0.05 23.58 15.72
CA LYS A 667 1.41 23.58 15.61
C LYS A 667 2.02 23.55 17.00
N ILE A 668 2.94 22.63 17.24
CA ILE A 668 3.79 22.60 18.43
C ILE A 668 5.23 22.64 17.97
N THR A 669 6.01 23.60 18.47
CA THR A 669 7.45 23.71 18.19
C THR A 669 8.21 23.43 19.46
N ILE A 670 9.18 22.51 19.37
CA ILE A 670 10.02 22.08 20.48
C ILE A 670 11.47 22.26 20.05
N GLU A 671 12.19 23.13 20.76
CA GLU A 671 13.63 23.32 20.54
C GLU A 671 14.39 22.10 21.03
N ALA A 672 15.28 21.56 20.19
CA ALA A 672 16.10 20.41 20.49
C ALA A 672 17.48 20.85 20.99
N ALA A 673 18.02 20.11 21.95
CA ALA A 673 19.37 20.29 22.46
C ALA A 673 20.27 19.15 21.96
N PRO A 674 21.59 19.35 21.87
CA PRO A 674 22.52 18.23 21.68
C PRO A 674 22.28 17.13 22.72
N TYR A 675 22.33 15.87 22.29
CA TYR A 675 22.09 14.73 23.16
C TYR A 675 23.14 14.65 24.27
N ALA A 676 22.68 14.39 25.50
CA ALA A 676 23.52 14.26 26.69
C ALA A 676 22.94 13.21 27.67
N GLY A 677 22.32 12.16 27.12
CA GLY A 677 21.70 11.07 27.90
C GLY A 677 22.68 9.97 28.30
N GLU A 678 22.17 8.82 28.73
CA GLU A 678 23.01 7.67 29.17
C GLU A 678 23.30 6.66 28.04
N ASP A 679 22.55 6.69 26.93
CA ASP A 679 22.77 5.80 25.79
C ASP A 679 24.16 6.02 25.18
N ALA A 680 25.02 5.00 25.22
CA ALA A 680 26.40 5.09 24.76
C ALA A 680 26.53 5.24 23.24
N ILE A 681 25.60 4.65 22.46
CA ILE A 681 25.61 4.73 21.00
C ILE A 681 25.24 6.14 20.58
N LEU A 682 24.16 6.69 21.13
CA LEU A 682 23.74 8.07 20.80
C LEU A 682 24.77 9.11 21.26
N ASN A 683 25.47 8.88 22.38
CA ASN A 683 26.55 9.75 22.84
C ASN A 683 27.82 9.67 21.98
N ALA A 684 28.04 8.56 21.26
CA ALA A 684 29.18 8.44 20.36
C ALA A 684 29.04 9.34 19.13
N ILE A 685 27.81 9.81 18.83
CA ILE A 685 27.50 10.61 17.65
C ILE A 685 27.27 12.07 18.07
N GLU A 686 28.26 12.93 17.81
CA GLU A 686 28.21 14.35 18.22
C GLU A 686 27.07 15.16 17.56
N THR A 687 26.44 14.62 16.52
CA THR A 687 25.41 15.26 15.70
C THR A 687 23.98 14.91 16.11
N VAL A 688 23.78 14.16 17.20
CA VAL A 688 22.43 13.80 17.70
C VAL A 688 21.85 14.92 18.55
N TYR A 689 20.61 15.29 18.25
CA TYR A 689 19.79 16.24 18.98
C TYR A 689 18.57 15.54 19.58
N THR A 690 18.14 16.03 20.74
CA THR A 690 17.02 15.48 21.49
C THR A 690 16.09 16.56 22.03
N ALA A 691 14.81 16.23 22.12
CA ALA A 691 13.78 17.02 22.76
C ALA A 691 12.76 16.12 23.44
N GLU A 692 11.94 16.66 24.34
CA GLU A 692 10.87 15.92 25.01
C GLU A 692 9.51 16.43 24.54
N LEU A 693 8.69 15.53 23.98
CA LEU A 693 7.28 15.80 23.76
C LEU A 693 6.51 15.49 25.05
N THR A 694 6.10 16.54 25.75
CA THR A 694 5.39 16.39 27.03
C THR A 694 3.96 15.91 26.85
N ALA A 695 3.39 15.26 27.88
CA ALA A 695 1.99 14.84 27.88
C ALA A 695 1.01 16.01 27.64
N GLN A 696 1.33 17.21 28.15
CA GLN A 696 0.52 18.41 27.92
C GLN A 696 0.54 18.83 26.44
N GLN A 697 1.71 18.86 25.81
CA GLN A 697 1.83 19.18 24.38
C GLN A 697 1.10 18.12 23.53
N LEU A 698 1.23 16.85 23.88
CA LEU A 698 0.52 15.79 23.19
C LEU A 698 -1.01 15.93 23.35
N GLU A 699 -1.51 16.24 24.55
CA GLU A 699 -2.93 16.52 24.80
C GLU A 699 -3.43 17.73 23.97
N GLU A 700 -2.62 18.78 23.86
CA GLU A 700 -2.94 19.96 23.03
C GLU A 700 -3.08 19.59 21.54
N MET A 701 -2.30 18.63 21.05
CA MET A 701 -2.42 18.10 19.69
C MET A 701 -3.77 17.39 19.47
N GLY A 702 -4.28 16.68 20.48
CA GLY A 702 -5.50 15.88 20.43
C GLY A 702 -5.38 14.66 19.53
N ALA A 703 -6.47 13.90 19.37
CA ALA A 703 -6.53 12.76 18.45
C ALA A 703 -6.51 13.24 16.99
N THR A 704 -5.38 13.08 16.29
CA THR A 704 -5.22 13.54 14.90
C THR A 704 -4.05 12.83 14.23
N ILE A 705 -4.17 12.62 12.91
CA ILE A 705 -3.01 12.38 12.05
C ILE A 705 -2.32 13.71 11.78
N GLY A 706 -1.02 13.69 11.57
CA GLY A 706 -0.22 14.87 11.35
C GLY A 706 1.18 14.57 10.85
N THR A 707 2.05 15.57 10.94
CA THR A 707 3.47 15.43 10.61
C THR A 707 4.34 15.93 11.74
N MET A 708 5.61 15.52 11.71
CA MET A 708 6.67 16.09 12.53
C MET A 708 7.81 16.49 11.61
N ASP A 709 8.10 17.79 11.56
CA ASP A 709 9.18 18.35 10.76
C ASP A 709 10.42 18.52 11.65
N LEU A 710 11.59 18.11 11.16
CA LEU A 710 12.89 18.49 11.69
C LEU A 710 13.32 19.78 11.01
N VAL A 711 13.49 20.85 11.78
CA VAL A 711 13.79 22.19 11.29
C VAL A 711 15.15 22.64 11.82
N TYR A 712 16.02 23.07 10.92
CA TYR A 712 17.29 23.70 11.24
C TYR A 712 17.34 25.11 10.65
N ASP A 713 17.46 26.11 11.54
CA ASP A 713 17.51 27.54 11.16
C ASP A 713 16.37 27.97 10.22
N GLY A 714 15.16 27.46 10.47
CA GLY A 714 13.96 27.72 9.67
C GLY A 714 13.85 26.90 8.37
N THR A 715 14.81 26.04 8.06
CA THR A 715 14.77 25.12 6.91
C THR A 715 14.34 23.73 7.37
N ILE A 716 13.35 23.14 6.70
CA ILE A 716 12.93 21.75 6.97
C ILE A 716 13.98 20.83 6.35
N LEU A 717 14.60 19.98 7.18
CA LEU A 717 15.55 18.95 6.75
C LEU A 717 14.86 17.61 6.52
N ASN A 718 13.85 17.28 7.33
CA ASN A 718 13.12 16.02 7.26
C ASN A 718 11.68 16.21 7.75
N THR A 719 10.76 15.37 7.29
CA THR A 719 9.37 15.36 7.71
C THR A 719 8.88 13.93 7.78
N ILE A 720 8.47 13.50 8.97
CA ILE A 720 7.81 12.19 9.15
C ILE A 720 6.30 12.37 9.32
N ALA A 721 5.54 11.37 8.92
CA ALA A 721 4.13 11.26 9.30
C ALA A 721 4.03 10.77 10.75
N ALA A 722 2.99 11.17 11.48
CA ALA A 722 2.77 10.74 12.85
C ALA A 722 1.28 10.71 13.20
N MET A 723 0.89 9.79 14.08
CA MET A 723 -0.46 9.69 14.64
C MET A 723 -0.45 10.11 16.11
N TYR A 724 -1.07 11.24 16.43
CA TYR A 724 -1.11 11.77 17.79
C TYR A 724 -2.41 11.37 18.48
N ASN A 725 -2.33 10.73 19.65
CA ASN A 725 -3.47 10.28 20.46
C ASN A 725 -4.54 9.46 19.70
N ILE A 726 -4.18 8.80 18.59
CA ILE A 726 -5.06 7.84 17.91
C ILE A 726 -4.63 6.45 18.37
N ALA A 727 -5.38 5.90 19.32
CA ALA A 727 -5.19 4.53 19.76
C ALA A 727 -5.43 3.56 18.60
N GLU A 728 -4.68 2.46 18.59
CA GLU A 728 -4.95 1.35 17.70
C GLU A 728 -6.29 0.70 18.08
N GLN A 729 -7.10 0.34 17.08
CA GLN A 729 -8.32 -0.43 17.32
C GLN A 729 -7.99 -1.92 17.48
N GLU A 730 -8.69 -2.57 18.40
CA GLU A 730 -8.63 -4.01 18.56
C GLU A 730 -9.21 -4.69 17.31
N LYS A 731 -8.39 -5.46 16.60
CA LYS A 731 -8.78 -6.15 15.36
C LYS A 731 -9.56 -7.41 15.71
N ASP A 732 -10.72 -7.62 15.08
CA ASP A 732 -11.43 -8.90 15.15
C ASP A 732 -10.64 -9.92 14.30
N PRO A 733 -10.09 -10.99 14.89
CA PRO A 733 -9.27 -11.95 14.16
C PRO A 733 -10.05 -12.71 13.07
N THR A 734 -11.38 -12.60 13.03
CA THR A 734 -12.24 -13.20 12.00
C THR A 734 -12.43 -12.31 10.78
N VAL A 735 -12.04 -11.04 10.87
CA VAL A 735 -12.24 -10.03 9.82
C VAL A 735 -10.91 -9.79 9.12
N VAL A 736 -10.89 -9.97 7.80
CA VAL A 736 -9.77 -9.51 6.97
C VAL A 736 -9.79 -8.01 6.92
N ASP A 737 -10.93 -7.38 6.63
CA ASP A 737 -11.12 -5.93 6.75
C ASP A 737 -12.60 -5.54 6.58
N ASP A 738 -13.05 -4.58 7.39
CA ASP A 738 -14.32 -3.86 7.21
C ASP A 738 -14.10 -2.39 6.83
N PHE A 739 -12.83 -1.97 6.68
CA PHE A 739 -12.39 -0.64 6.30
C PHE A 739 -12.76 0.50 7.26
N GLU A 740 -13.34 0.18 8.42
CA GLU A 740 -13.78 1.17 9.40
C GLU A 740 -12.65 1.67 10.30
N SER A 741 -11.69 0.78 10.61
CA SER A 741 -10.57 1.04 11.52
C SER A 741 -9.62 2.14 11.05
N TYR A 742 -9.79 2.59 9.80
CA TYR A 742 -9.02 3.65 9.18
C TYR A 742 -9.59 5.05 9.38
N PHE A 743 -10.82 5.21 9.90
CA PHE A 743 -11.43 6.51 10.19
C PHE A 743 -11.44 7.49 8.99
N GLY A 744 -11.52 6.97 7.76
CA GLY A 744 -11.46 7.77 6.53
C GLY A 744 -10.05 8.28 6.17
N GLU A 745 -9.01 7.76 6.83
CA GLU A 745 -7.63 8.16 6.64
C GLU A 745 -6.88 7.15 5.76
N GLN A 746 -6.64 7.53 4.50
CA GLN A 746 -5.95 6.68 3.50
C GLN A 746 -4.56 6.22 3.96
N ALA A 747 -3.84 7.04 4.73
CA ALA A 747 -2.54 6.64 5.27
C ALA A 747 -2.63 5.43 6.20
N LEU A 748 -3.73 5.28 6.94
CA LEU A 748 -3.94 4.11 7.81
C LEU A 748 -4.27 2.86 6.99
N LEU A 749 -5.04 3.01 5.90
CA LEU A 749 -5.31 1.92 4.95
C LEU A 749 -4.02 1.37 4.35
N LEU A 750 -3.15 2.27 3.87
CA LEU A 750 -1.87 1.90 3.23
C LEU A 750 -0.83 1.36 4.23
N ASN A 751 -1.01 1.56 5.53
CA ASN A 751 -0.17 0.91 6.54
C ASN A 751 -0.56 -0.55 6.78
N GLU A 752 -1.82 -0.90 6.57
CA GLU A 752 -2.31 -2.29 6.73
C GLU A 752 -2.28 -3.07 5.42
N TRP A 753 -2.44 -2.38 4.29
CA TRP A 753 -2.45 -2.98 2.95
C TRP A 753 -1.30 -2.49 2.08
N ALA A 754 -0.40 -3.42 1.82
CA ALA A 754 0.70 -3.32 0.88
C ALA A 754 0.23 -3.38 -0.57
N THR A 755 0.64 -2.45 -1.43
CA THR A 755 0.37 -2.52 -2.88
C THR A 755 1.54 -3.12 -3.66
N ASN A 756 1.24 -3.82 -4.75
CA ASN A 756 2.23 -4.37 -5.68
C ASN A 756 1.66 -4.37 -7.10
N THR A 757 2.46 -4.00 -8.10
CA THR A 757 2.00 -3.91 -9.50
C THR A 757 3.06 -4.37 -10.49
N GLY A 758 2.62 -4.87 -11.65
CA GLY A 758 3.47 -5.15 -12.80
C GLY A 758 3.92 -3.86 -13.48
N THR A 759 4.96 -3.94 -14.29
CA THR A 759 5.50 -2.81 -15.05
C THR A 759 4.42 -2.08 -15.86
N GLY A 760 4.41 -0.75 -15.80
CA GLY A 760 3.41 0.08 -16.48
C GLY A 760 1.99 -0.09 -15.92
N CYS A 761 1.85 -0.68 -14.73
CA CYS A 761 0.60 -0.82 -13.99
C CYS A 761 0.68 -0.01 -12.68
N SER A 762 -0.46 0.46 -12.17
CA SER A 762 -0.53 1.17 -10.88
C SER A 762 -1.78 0.78 -10.08
N LEU A 763 -1.71 0.94 -8.76
CA LEU A 763 -2.82 0.74 -7.84
C LEU A 763 -2.87 1.90 -6.84
N ASN A 764 -4.03 2.51 -6.68
CA ASN A 764 -4.26 3.61 -5.74
C ASN A 764 -5.48 3.30 -4.86
N PRO A 765 -5.33 2.48 -3.81
CA PRO A 765 -6.45 2.14 -2.95
C PRO A 765 -6.83 3.34 -2.07
N THR A 766 -8.13 3.63 -2.00
CA THR A 766 -8.69 4.70 -1.15
C THR A 766 -9.92 4.20 -0.39
N LEU A 767 -10.40 4.99 0.58
CA LEU A 767 -11.61 4.67 1.34
C LEU A 767 -12.82 5.35 0.69
N SER A 768 -13.77 4.55 0.23
CA SER A 768 -15.04 5.02 -0.32
C SER A 768 -16.06 5.24 0.79
N THR A 769 -16.64 6.43 0.86
CA THR A 769 -17.86 6.67 1.65
C THR A 769 -19.14 6.40 0.86
N GLU A 770 -19.02 6.13 -0.45
CA GLU A 770 -20.14 5.98 -1.36
C GLU A 770 -20.50 4.52 -1.63
N TYR A 771 -19.50 3.69 -1.91
CA TYR A 771 -19.69 2.29 -2.29
C TYR A 771 -19.13 1.39 -1.19
N LYS A 772 -20.05 0.90 -0.36
CA LYS A 772 -19.81 0.05 0.79
C LYS A 772 -21.07 -0.77 1.11
N ASN A 773 -20.90 -1.87 1.82
CA ASN A 773 -21.96 -2.75 2.28
C ASN A 773 -22.47 -2.36 3.68
N SER A 774 -21.54 -2.04 4.58
CA SER A 774 -21.85 -1.63 5.94
C SER A 774 -20.99 -0.43 6.35
N GLY A 775 -20.99 -0.05 7.63
CA GLY A 775 -20.09 0.98 8.14
C GLY A 775 -20.19 2.39 7.52
N GLU A 776 -19.13 3.17 7.65
CA GLU A 776 -18.91 4.48 7.04
C GLU A 776 -18.01 4.43 5.80
N TYR A 777 -17.18 3.40 5.66
CA TYR A 777 -16.15 3.26 4.63
C TYR A 777 -16.21 1.89 3.95
N GLY A 778 -15.66 1.81 2.75
CA GLY A 778 -15.34 0.58 2.02
C GLY A 778 -14.07 0.83 1.21
N LEU A 779 -13.49 -0.20 0.61
CA LEU A 779 -12.32 -0.06 -0.25
C LEU A 779 -12.72 0.38 -1.66
N GLU A 780 -12.07 1.43 -2.15
CA GLU A 780 -12.02 1.81 -3.56
C GLU A 780 -10.70 1.33 -4.17
N PHE A 781 -10.76 0.24 -4.94
CA PHE A 781 -9.62 -0.39 -5.59
C PHE A 781 -9.44 0.21 -6.99
N GLN A 782 -8.80 1.38 -7.06
CA GLN A 782 -8.54 2.08 -8.32
C GLN A 782 -7.25 1.53 -8.95
N TYR A 783 -7.36 0.92 -10.13
CA TYR A 783 -6.24 0.25 -10.79
C TYR A 783 -6.03 0.72 -12.24
N HIS A 784 -4.77 0.68 -12.66
CA HIS A 784 -4.32 0.78 -14.04
C HIS A 784 -3.52 -0.47 -14.36
N ILE A 785 -3.91 -1.22 -15.38
CA ILE A 785 -3.16 -2.41 -15.85
C ILE A 785 -2.92 -2.31 -17.35
N SER A 786 -1.71 -2.67 -17.79
CA SER A 786 -1.27 -2.48 -19.18
C SER A 786 -0.37 -3.62 -19.66
N THR A 787 -0.56 -4.04 -20.92
CA THR A 787 0.37 -4.94 -21.63
C THR A 787 1.33 -4.20 -22.56
N GLU A 788 1.46 -2.88 -22.44
CA GLU A 788 2.37 -2.08 -23.28
C GLU A 788 3.83 -2.47 -23.08
N LYS A 789 4.20 -2.79 -21.83
CA LYS A 789 5.58 -3.10 -21.43
C LYS A 789 5.79 -4.58 -21.04
N VAL A 790 4.73 -5.31 -20.71
CA VAL A 790 4.76 -6.70 -20.24
C VAL A 790 3.66 -7.53 -20.90
N SER A 791 3.82 -8.86 -20.96
CA SER A 791 2.84 -9.77 -21.58
C SER A 791 1.54 -9.92 -20.78
N GLU A 792 1.61 -9.80 -19.45
CA GLU A 792 0.46 -9.73 -18.55
C GLU A 792 0.69 -8.58 -17.55
N GLY A 793 -0.16 -7.55 -17.60
CA GLY A 793 -0.15 -6.47 -16.62
C GLY A 793 -1.00 -6.85 -15.40
N TRP A 794 -0.57 -6.49 -14.19
CA TRP A 794 -1.29 -6.82 -12.97
C TRP A 794 -1.15 -5.73 -11.91
N ALA A 795 -2.13 -5.64 -11.02
CA ALA A 795 -2.13 -4.74 -9.88
C ALA A 795 -2.85 -5.40 -8.71
N GLY A 796 -2.28 -5.36 -7.51
CA GLY A 796 -2.90 -5.94 -6.34
C GLY A 796 -2.41 -5.36 -5.03
N MET A 797 -3.08 -5.76 -3.96
CA MET A 797 -2.72 -5.38 -2.60
C MET A 797 -2.87 -6.57 -1.66
N THR A 798 -2.03 -6.61 -0.63
CA THR A 798 -2.01 -7.67 0.37
C THR A 798 -1.98 -7.10 1.78
N ARG A 799 -2.56 -7.83 2.72
CA ARG A 799 -2.53 -7.53 4.16
C ARG A 799 -1.96 -8.74 4.89
N SER A 800 -0.91 -8.53 5.67
CA SER A 800 -0.38 -9.55 6.57
C SER A 800 -1.37 -9.82 7.71
N MET A 801 -1.53 -11.09 8.04
CA MET A 801 -2.41 -11.59 9.10
C MET A 801 -1.67 -12.70 9.84
N GLU A 802 -2.13 -13.11 11.01
CA GLU A 802 -1.66 -14.34 11.67
C GLU A 802 -2.86 -14.92 12.44
N VAL A 803 -3.70 -15.70 11.76
CA VAL A 803 -5.02 -16.09 12.28
C VAL A 803 -5.29 -17.58 12.12
N ASP A 804 -5.93 -18.14 13.15
CA ASP A 804 -6.53 -19.48 13.15
C ASP A 804 -8.03 -19.38 12.86
N TRP A 805 -8.41 -19.82 11.66
CA TRP A 805 -9.79 -19.92 11.18
C TRP A 805 -10.30 -21.35 11.09
N SER A 806 -9.74 -22.29 11.85
CA SER A 806 -10.17 -23.71 11.87
C SER A 806 -11.66 -23.91 12.19
N LYS A 807 -12.34 -22.89 12.75
CA LYS A 807 -13.78 -22.90 13.06
C LYS A 807 -14.67 -22.36 11.94
N PHE A 808 -14.07 -21.90 10.85
CA PHE A 808 -14.73 -21.36 9.67
C PHE A 808 -14.43 -22.24 8.47
N ASN A 809 -15.22 -22.12 7.42
CA ASN A 809 -15.04 -22.90 6.19
C ASN A 809 -15.20 -22.07 4.91
N ALA A 810 -15.35 -20.76 5.02
CA ALA A 810 -15.45 -19.85 3.89
C ALA A 810 -14.96 -18.45 4.23
N LEU A 811 -14.54 -17.71 3.19
CA LEU A 811 -14.34 -16.27 3.21
C LEU A 811 -15.56 -15.59 2.59
N GLN A 812 -16.13 -14.59 3.25
CA GLN A 812 -17.22 -13.77 2.73
C GLN A 812 -16.75 -12.33 2.57
N LEU A 813 -17.14 -11.68 1.47
CA LEU A 813 -16.82 -10.29 1.19
C LEU A 813 -17.85 -9.67 0.26
N TRP A 814 -18.11 -8.39 0.43
CA TRP A 814 -18.90 -7.62 -0.52
C TRP A 814 -18.02 -7.09 -1.63
N ILE A 815 -18.48 -7.22 -2.87
CA ILE A 815 -17.75 -6.77 -4.05
C ILE A 815 -18.72 -6.07 -5.01
N ARG A 816 -18.31 -4.91 -5.51
CA ARG A 816 -18.91 -4.28 -6.69
C ARG A 816 -17.88 -4.24 -7.82
N PRO A 817 -18.03 -5.10 -8.84
CA PRO A 817 -17.10 -5.11 -9.96
C PRO A 817 -17.36 -3.97 -10.95
N ASP A 818 -16.42 -3.80 -11.88
CA ASP A 818 -16.39 -2.69 -12.82
C ASP A 818 -16.95 -3.01 -14.22
N GLY A 819 -17.23 -4.29 -14.50
CA GLY A 819 -17.76 -4.78 -15.77
C GLY A 819 -16.70 -5.05 -16.85
N ASN A 820 -15.41 -4.90 -16.55
CA ASN A 820 -14.34 -5.08 -17.55
C ASN A 820 -13.92 -6.54 -17.75
N GLY A 821 -14.37 -7.46 -16.89
CA GLY A 821 -14.10 -8.89 -17.02
C GLY A 821 -12.62 -9.25 -16.98
N GLN A 822 -11.80 -8.43 -16.32
CA GLN A 822 -10.38 -8.69 -16.09
C GLN A 822 -10.23 -9.78 -15.01
N LYS A 823 -9.00 -10.28 -14.82
CA LYS A 823 -8.74 -11.40 -13.91
C LYS A 823 -8.76 -10.93 -12.45
N LEU A 824 -9.93 -10.89 -11.82
CA LEU A 824 -10.07 -10.59 -10.39
C LEU A 824 -9.70 -11.84 -9.56
N VAL A 825 -8.67 -11.72 -8.73
CA VAL A 825 -8.16 -12.80 -7.86
C VAL A 825 -8.35 -12.43 -6.39
N ILE A 826 -8.94 -13.34 -5.63
CA ILE A 826 -8.90 -13.31 -4.16
C ILE A 826 -7.90 -14.37 -3.70
N GLN A 827 -6.95 -13.98 -2.87
CA GLN A 827 -5.82 -14.81 -2.45
C GLN A 827 -5.75 -14.90 -0.92
N LEU A 828 -5.45 -16.08 -0.39
CA LEU A 828 -5.06 -16.29 1.01
C LEU A 828 -3.74 -17.07 1.04
N THR A 829 -2.79 -16.64 1.86
CA THR A 829 -1.53 -17.39 2.07
C THR A 829 -1.66 -18.25 3.32
N SER A 830 -1.35 -19.54 3.20
CA SER A 830 -1.44 -20.53 4.26
C SER A 830 -0.26 -21.49 4.18
N ASN A 831 0.41 -21.77 5.30
CA ASN A 831 1.59 -22.64 5.35
C ASN A 831 2.66 -22.31 4.28
N GLY A 832 2.86 -21.02 4.01
CA GLY A 832 3.86 -20.54 3.04
C GLY A 832 3.45 -20.66 1.56
N GLU A 833 2.24 -21.13 1.25
CA GLU A 833 1.72 -21.20 -0.11
C GLU A 833 0.56 -20.22 -0.32
N ASP A 834 0.51 -19.60 -1.50
CA ASP A 834 -0.62 -18.76 -1.93
C ASP A 834 -1.74 -19.63 -2.51
N PHE A 835 -2.95 -19.44 -2.02
CA PHE A 835 -4.16 -20.09 -2.49
C PHE A 835 -5.11 -19.07 -3.12
N GLU A 836 -5.51 -19.31 -4.36
CA GLU A 836 -6.20 -18.33 -5.19
C GLU A 836 -7.59 -18.84 -5.64
N VAL A 837 -8.50 -17.89 -5.84
CA VAL A 837 -9.73 -18.09 -6.60
C VAL A 837 -9.91 -16.95 -7.60
N PHE A 838 -10.38 -17.28 -8.81
CA PHE A 838 -10.58 -16.32 -9.89
C PHE A 838 -12.07 -16.04 -10.08
N LEU A 839 -12.44 -14.77 -10.08
CA LEU A 839 -13.83 -14.29 -10.17
C LEU A 839 -14.12 -13.58 -11.50
N ASN A 840 -13.43 -13.96 -12.58
CA ASN A 840 -13.43 -13.26 -13.88
C ASN A 840 -14.85 -13.09 -14.47
N GLU A 841 -15.68 -14.14 -14.39
CA GLU A 841 -17.06 -14.07 -14.89
C GLU A 841 -17.87 -13.03 -14.10
N PHE A 842 -17.71 -13.00 -12.78
CA PHE A 842 -18.38 -12.02 -11.93
C PHE A 842 -17.82 -10.60 -12.15
N ALA A 843 -16.51 -10.47 -12.39
CA ALA A 843 -15.85 -9.20 -12.73
C ALA A 843 -16.36 -8.59 -14.05
N SER A 844 -17.01 -9.37 -14.91
CA SER A 844 -17.69 -8.87 -16.13
C SER A 844 -19.05 -8.21 -15.84
N THR A 845 -19.50 -8.23 -14.59
CA THR A 845 -20.75 -7.60 -14.14
C THR A 845 -20.49 -6.30 -13.37
N THR A 846 -21.53 -5.52 -13.09
CA THR A 846 -21.44 -4.26 -12.32
C THR A 846 -22.31 -4.25 -11.07
N GLU A 847 -23.03 -5.34 -10.82
CA GLU A 847 -23.96 -5.47 -9.71
C GLU A 847 -23.21 -5.86 -8.45
N ALA A 848 -23.44 -5.12 -7.37
CA ALA A 848 -22.82 -5.40 -6.08
C ALA A 848 -23.38 -6.66 -5.44
N LYS A 849 -22.51 -7.56 -4.99
CA LYS A 849 -22.89 -8.84 -4.38
C LYS A 849 -22.15 -9.09 -3.10
N LEU A 850 -22.80 -9.79 -2.18
CA LEU A 850 -22.13 -10.47 -1.09
C LEU A 850 -21.64 -11.82 -1.64
N VAL A 851 -20.33 -11.96 -1.76
CA VAL A 851 -19.66 -13.15 -2.31
C VAL A 851 -19.22 -14.03 -1.16
N THR A 852 -19.58 -15.32 -1.19
CA THR A 852 -19.07 -16.31 -0.23
C THR A 852 -18.24 -17.35 -0.97
N ILE A 853 -16.97 -17.47 -0.60
CA ILE A 853 -15.96 -18.34 -1.19
C ILE A 853 -15.64 -19.45 -0.17
N PRO A 854 -16.13 -20.69 -0.36
CA PRO A 854 -15.72 -21.82 0.46
C PRO A 854 -14.20 -22.03 0.38
N PHE A 855 -13.54 -22.37 1.48
CA PHE A 855 -12.10 -22.65 1.48
C PHE A 855 -11.72 -23.79 0.54
N SER A 856 -12.64 -24.74 0.30
CA SER A 856 -12.47 -25.81 -0.69
C SER A 856 -12.39 -25.34 -2.15
N ALA A 857 -12.82 -24.10 -2.44
CA ALA A 857 -12.73 -23.49 -3.77
C ALA A 857 -11.34 -22.89 -4.05
N LEU A 858 -10.57 -22.58 -3.01
CA LEU A 858 -9.22 -22.03 -3.15
C LEU A 858 -8.26 -23.09 -3.70
N LYS A 859 -7.37 -22.67 -4.62
CA LYS A 859 -6.38 -23.54 -5.26
C LYS A 859 -4.98 -23.04 -4.96
N GLY A 860 -4.16 -23.91 -4.38
CA GLY A 860 -2.75 -23.62 -4.11
C GLY A 860 -1.95 -23.53 -5.41
N LYS A 861 -1.06 -22.53 -5.52
CA LYS A 861 -0.21 -22.35 -6.71
C LYS A 861 0.75 -23.51 -6.94
N SER A 862 1.07 -24.26 -5.90
CA SER A 862 1.91 -25.45 -5.90
C SER A 862 1.10 -26.73 -5.65
N ASN A 863 -0.22 -26.68 -5.83
CA ASN A 863 -1.17 -27.76 -5.57
C ASN A 863 -1.21 -28.23 -4.10
N GLY A 864 -0.86 -27.38 -3.13
CA GLY A 864 -0.99 -27.72 -1.71
C GLY A 864 -2.43 -27.81 -1.22
N THR A 865 -2.58 -28.18 0.05
CA THR A 865 -3.87 -28.23 0.75
C THR A 865 -4.04 -26.99 1.62
N PHE A 866 -5.16 -26.28 1.46
CA PHE A 866 -5.44 -25.08 2.25
C PHE A 866 -5.64 -25.44 3.73
N ASP A 867 -4.89 -24.79 4.62
CA ASP A 867 -4.96 -25.01 6.06
C ASP A 867 -5.52 -23.75 6.75
N PRO A 868 -6.79 -23.78 7.21
CA PRO A 868 -7.40 -22.63 7.84
C PRO A 868 -6.76 -22.29 9.21
N ALA A 869 -5.92 -23.14 9.80
CA ALA A 869 -5.27 -22.87 11.08
C ALA A 869 -4.08 -21.91 11.00
N ASN A 870 -3.47 -21.77 9.81
CA ASN A 870 -2.16 -21.12 9.64
C ASN A 870 -2.19 -20.08 8.51
N ILE A 871 -3.16 -19.16 8.57
CA ILE A 871 -3.32 -18.11 7.56
C ILE A 871 -2.44 -16.92 7.93
N THR A 872 -1.57 -16.53 6.99
CA THR A 872 -0.56 -15.48 7.20
C THR A 872 -0.78 -14.22 6.37
N ARG A 873 -1.65 -14.26 5.35
CA ARG A 873 -1.89 -13.11 4.46
C ARG A 873 -3.19 -13.23 3.71
N ALA A 874 -3.81 -12.10 3.39
CA ALA A 874 -4.91 -11.99 2.42
C ALA A 874 -4.53 -11.01 1.28
N GLY A 875 -5.05 -11.24 0.08
CA GLY A 875 -4.72 -10.42 -1.10
C GLY A 875 -5.88 -10.26 -2.09
N ILE A 876 -5.88 -9.11 -2.78
CA ILE A 876 -6.80 -8.77 -3.87
C ILE A 876 -5.95 -8.38 -5.09
N TRP A 877 -6.18 -9.02 -6.23
CA TRP A 877 -5.44 -8.76 -7.47
C TRP A 877 -6.36 -8.58 -8.68
N CYS A 878 -5.89 -7.82 -9.66
CA CYS A 878 -6.49 -7.67 -10.98
C CYS A 878 -5.42 -7.80 -12.06
N ASN A 879 -5.55 -8.78 -12.97
CA ASN A 879 -4.60 -8.97 -14.08
C ASN A 879 -5.30 -8.78 -15.44
N THR A 880 -4.52 -8.39 -16.45
CA THR A 880 -5.01 -8.15 -17.80
C THR A 880 -5.55 -9.43 -18.43
N ILE A 881 -6.78 -9.39 -18.92
CA ILE A 881 -7.32 -10.33 -19.90
C ILE A 881 -7.56 -9.54 -21.19
N PRO A 882 -6.67 -9.64 -22.20
CA PRO A 882 -6.85 -8.97 -23.47
C PRO A 882 -8.14 -9.43 -24.16
N ALA A 883 -8.91 -8.49 -24.73
CA ALA A 883 -10.10 -8.86 -25.49
C ALA A 883 -9.74 -9.70 -26.73
N GLU A 884 -10.58 -10.70 -27.03
CA GLU A 884 -10.38 -11.62 -28.14
C GLU A 884 -10.20 -10.88 -29.48
N GLY A 885 -9.12 -11.18 -30.21
CA GLY A 885 -8.83 -10.57 -31.51
C GLY A 885 -8.11 -9.21 -31.47
N THR A 886 -7.69 -8.73 -30.29
CA THR A 886 -6.90 -7.49 -30.18
C THR A 886 -5.44 -7.74 -30.56
N THR A 887 -4.85 -6.84 -31.36
CA THR A 887 -3.42 -6.84 -31.69
C THR A 887 -2.77 -5.55 -31.17
N GLY A 888 -1.74 -5.67 -30.33
CA GLY A 888 -1.06 -4.52 -29.70
C GLY A 888 -1.28 -4.45 -28.19
N ALA A 889 -0.85 -3.35 -27.56
CA ALA A 889 -1.00 -3.10 -26.13
C ALA A 889 -2.48 -3.05 -25.72
N TRP A 890 -2.79 -3.62 -24.56
CA TRP A 890 -4.10 -3.63 -23.92
C TRP A 890 -4.00 -2.93 -22.57
N THR A 891 -4.82 -1.91 -22.35
CA THR A 891 -4.77 -1.07 -21.15
C THR A 891 -6.17 -0.88 -20.58
N VAL A 892 -6.29 -1.00 -19.26
CA VAL A 892 -7.54 -0.80 -18.52
C VAL A 892 -7.27 0.11 -17.32
N ASP A 893 -8.01 1.22 -17.26
CA ASP A 893 -8.11 2.12 -16.12
C ASP A 893 -9.50 1.96 -15.51
N SER A 894 -9.60 1.44 -14.29
CA SER A 894 -10.91 1.25 -13.67
C SER A 894 -10.89 1.18 -12.14
N VAL A 895 -12.07 0.97 -11.57
CA VAL A 895 -12.27 0.94 -10.13
C VAL A 895 -13.27 -0.15 -9.75
N MET A 896 -12.85 -1.01 -8.83
CA MET A 896 -13.72 -1.98 -8.15
C MET A 896 -13.88 -1.56 -6.68
N TYR A 897 -14.93 -2.03 -6.03
CA TYR A 897 -15.15 -1.73 -4.61
C TYR A 897 -15.30 -3.02 -3.80
N PHE A 898 -14.73 -3.01 -2.59
CA PHE A 898 -14.73 -4.15 -1.68
C PHE A 898 -15.13 -3.69 -0.28
N ASP A 899 -15.81 -4.55 0.47
CA ASP A 899 -16.18 -4.27 1.86
C ASP A 899 -16.45 -5.57 2.64
N ASP A 900 -16.49 -5.50 3.97
CA ASP A 900 -16.88 -6.58 4.89
C ASP A 900 -16.21 -7.94 4.62
N MET A 901 -14.89 -7.96 4.41
CA MET A 901 -14.12 -9.18 4.17
C MET A 901 -13.89 -9.94 5.49
N LYS A 902 -14.47 -11.13 5.64
CA LYS A 902 -14.41 -11.91 6.89
C LYS A 902 -14.58 -13.41 6.71
N ALA A 903 -14.01 -14.18 7.62
CA ALA A 903 -14.22 -15.61 7.71
C ALA A 903 -15.61 -15.93 8.26
N VAL A 904 -16.29 -16.89 7.66
CA VAL A 904 -17.64 -17.31 8.05
C VAL A 904 -17.77 -18.82 8.07
N GLN A 905 -18.68 -19.30 8.91
CA GLN A 905 -19.12 -20.69 8.90
C GLN A 905 -20.40 -20.77 8.10
N THR A 906 -20.43 -21.61 7.07
CA THR A 906 -21.55 -21.71 6.13
C THR A 906 -21.78 -23.14 5.64
N ASP A 907 -22.97 -23.42 5.13
CA ASP A 907 -23.31 -24.72 4.54
C ASP A 907 -23.06 -24.74 3.01
N VAL A 908 -22.59 -23.63 2.42
CA VAL A 908 -22.33 -23.57 0.96
C VAL A 908 -21.04 -24.31 0.60
N THR A 909 -21.09 -25.08 -0.49
CA THR A 909 -19.95 -25.89 -0.99
C THR A 909 -19.37 -25.36 -2.30
N GLU A 910 -20.02 -24.36 -2.91
CA GLU A 910 -19.60 -23.66 -4.12
C GLU A 910 -19.66 -22.15 -3.85
N ILE A 911 -19.02 -21.35 -4.71
CA ILE A 911 -19.02 -19.89 -4.61
C ILE A 911 -20.44 -19.37 -4.83
N THR A 912 -20.95 -18.53 -3.92
CA THR A 912 -22.27 -17.91 -4.04
C THR A 912 -22.18 -16.40 -4.19
N TYR A 913 -23.17 -15.83 -4.90
CA TYR A 913 -23.31 -14.39 -5.15
C TYR A 913 -24.71 -13.94 -4.73
N GLU A 914 -24.81 -13.29 -3.57
CA GLU A 914 -26.10 -12.86 -3.00
C GLU A 914 -26.36 -11.38 -3.29
N ASP A 915 -27.62 -11.05 -3.64
CA ASP A 915 -28.06 -9.67 -3.83
C ASP A 915 -27.94 -8.88 -2.53
N THR A 916 -27.33 -7.70 -2.59
CA THR A 916 -27.28 -6.76 -1.48
C THR A 916 -28.34 -5.67 -1.65
N THR A 917 -28.97 -5.23 -0.55
CA THR A 917 -29.94 -4.13 -0.62
C THR A 917 -29.17 -2.81 -0.65
N PRO A 918 -29.34 -1.91 -1.64
CA PRO A 918 -28.53 -0.70 -1.73
C PRO A 918 -28.70 0.18 -0.48
N VAL A 919 -27.58 0.60 0.13
CA VAL A 919 -27.59 1.62 1.17
C VAL A 919 -28.04 2.95 0.54
N GLN A 920 -29.23 3.42 0.88
CA GLN A 920 -29.76 4.69 0.37
C GLN A 920 -29.01 5.85 1.05
N LYS A 921 -28.28 6.68 0.28
CA LYS A 921 -27.57 7.86 0.83
C LYS A 921 -28.54 8.75 1.61
N PRO A 922 -28.20 9.19 2.85
CA PRO A 922 -29.04 10.11 3.59
C PRO A 922 -29.07 11.47 2.87
N LEU A 923 -30.21 12.15 2.96
CA LEU A 923 -30.37 13.54 2.55
C LEU A 923 -29.37 14.41 3.32
N SER A 924 -28.63 15.27 2.61
CA SER A 924 -27.65 16.17 3.20
C SER A 924 -27.73 17.58 2.62
N ILE A 925 -27.11 18.55 3.29
CA ILE A 925 -26.95 19.92 2.78
C ILE A 925 -25.48 20.27 2.60
N SER A 926 -25.12 20.73 1.40
CA SER A 926 -23.76 21.11 1.03
C SER A 926 -23.67 22.60 0.68
N TYR A 927 -22.58 23.24 1.08
CA TYR A 927 -22.36 24.67 0.83
C TYR A 927 -20.89 25.03 0.75
N ARG A 928 -20.58 26.13 0.06
CA ARG A 928 -19.24 26.71 -0.01
C ARG A 928 -19.29 28.23 -0.06
N THR A 929 -18.21 28.88 0.32
CA THR A 929 -18.09 30.34 0.34
C THR A 929 -16.92 30.84 -0.50
N HIS A 930 -17.10 32.00 -1.13
CA HIS A 930 -16.02 32.74 -1.76
C HIS A 930 -15.37 33.67 -0.74
N VAL A 931 -14.12 33.43 -0.40
CA VAL A 931 -13.36 34.15 0.62
C VAL A 931 -12.42 35.15 -0.05
N GLN A 932 -12.30 36.35 0.54
CA GLN A 932 -11.33 37.35 0.09
C GLN A 932 -9.93 36.74 -0.03
N ASN A 933 -9.26 36.97 -1.17
CA ASN A 933 -7.93 36.50 -1.55
C ASN A 933 -7.79 34.98 -1.78
N ASP A 934 -8.70 34.17 -1.23
CA ASP A 934 -8.64 32.71 -1.30
C ASP A 934 -9.58 32.13 -2.37
N GLY A 935 -10.55 32.91 -2.87
CA GLY A 935 -11.48 32.47 -3.90
C GLY A 935 -12.56 31.53 -3.36
N TRP A 936 -13.13 30.70 -4.23
CA TRP A 936 -14.10 29.67 -3.83
C TRP A 936 -13.40 28.54 -3.07
N GLN A 937 -13.91 28.21 -1.90
CA GLN A 937 -13.51 27.01 -1.16
C GLN A 937 -14.27 25.77 -1.65
N GLU A 938 -13.81 24.59 -1.25
CA GLU A 938 -14.52 23.33 -1.49
C GLU A 938 -15.89 23.30 -0.79
N PHE A 939 -16.79 22.46 -1.29
CA PHE A 939 -18.08 22.21 -0.64
C PHE A 939 -17.87 21.47 0.68
N VAL A 940 -18.55 21.95 1.72
CA VAL A 940 -18.64 21.29 3.03
C VAL A 940 -20.10 20.91 3.29
N ALA A 941 -20.33 19.88 4.10
CA ALA A 941 -21.66 19.37 4.40
C ALA A 941 -22.03 19.51 5.89
N ASP A 942 -23.34 19.58 6.16
CA ASP A 942 -23.98 19.34 7.47
C ASP A 942 -23.18 19.76 8.72
N GLY A 943 -23.02 21.07 8.88
CA GLY A 943 -22.49 21.69 10.10
C GLY A 943 -21.00 21.90 10.11
N MET A 944 -20.30 21.52 9.05
CA MET A 944 -18.90 21.85 8.83
C MET A 944 -18.72 23.33 8.47
N MET A 945 -17.63 23.95 8.89
CA MET A 945 -17.42 25.38 8.66
C MET A 945 -17.02 25.68 7.20
N SER A 946 -17.69 26.63 6.55
CA SER A 946 -17.22 27.26 5.31
C SER A 946 -16.81 28.70 5.59
N GLY A 947 -15.63 29.11 5.14
CA GLY A 947 -15.04 30.42 5.38
C GLY A 947 -13.71 30.37 6.13
N THR A 948 -13.42 31.40 6.91
CA THR A 948 -12.22 31.49 7.76
C THR A 948 -12.56 32.01 9.15
N LYS A 949 -11.85 31.52 10.16
CA LYS A 949 -11.90 32.02 11.54
C LYS A 949 -10.54 32.57 11.93
N GLY A 950 -10.49 33.77 12.50
CA GLY A 950 -9.24 34.38 12.99
C GLY A 950 -8.33 34.99 11.91
N LYS A 951 -8.57 34.72 10.62
CA LYS A 951 -7.80 35.31 9.50
C LYS A 951 -8.22 36.73 9.12
N SER A 952 -9.33 37.23 9.67
CA SER A 952 -9.89 38.55 9.34
C SER A 952 -10.29 38.74 7.86
N LEU A 953 -10.54 37.66 7.13
CA LEU A 953 -10.97 37.70 5.73
C LEU A 953 -12.50 37.74 5.62
N ARG A 954 -13.02 38.54 4.69
CA ARG A 954 -14.47 38.63 4.43
C ARG A 954 -14.93 37.50 3.53
N LEU A 955 -16.15 37.02 3.75
CA LEU A 955 -16.92 36.32 2.73
C LEU A 955 -17.42 37.33 1.69
N GLU A 956 -17.39 36.95 0.42
CA GLU A 956 -17.87 37.75 -0.71
C GLU A 956 -19.05 37.10 -1.44
N GLY A 957 -19.16 35.76 -1.40
CA GLY A 957 -20.27 35.00 -1.98
C GLY A 957 -20.48 33.63 -1.32
N ILE A 958 -21.61 33.00 -1.59
CA ILE A 958 -21.98 31.67 -1.06
C ILE A 958 -22.85 30.88 -2.05
N GLU A 959 -22.66 29.56 -2.09
CA GLU A 959 -23.51 28.58 -2.77
C GLU A 959 -23.97 27.51 -1.77
N ILE A 960 -25.23 27.10 -1.82
CA ILE A 960 -25.86 26.10 -0.93
C ILE A 960 -26.77 25.22 -1.76
N ARG A 961 -26.71 23.89 -1.60
CA ARG A 961 -27.58 22.93 -2.29
C ARG A 961 -27.96 21.76 -1.37
N LEU A 962 -29.09 21.12 -1.66
CA LEU A 962 -29.44 19.84 -1.06
C LEU A 962 -28.92 18.70 -1.95
N ASP A 963 -28.21 17.75 -1.35
CA ASP A 963 -27.75 16.54 -2.02
C ASP A 963 -28.62 15.35 -1.60
N ASN A 964 -28.78 14.36 -2.50
CA ASN A 964 -29.60 13.16 -2.28
C ASN A 964 -31.08 13.43 -1.94
N ASN A 965 -31.64 14.57 -2.38
CA ASN A 965 -33.02 14.96 -2.08
C ASN A 965 -34.06 14.24 -2.95
N ALA A 966 -34.48 13.04 -2.53
CA ALA A 966 -35.61 12.33 -3.12
C ALA A 966 -36.99 12.77 -2.60
N ILE A 967 -37.05 13.67 -1.61
CA ILE A 967 -38.29 14.11 -0.95
C ILE A 967 -39.02 15.19 -1.76
N GLY A 968 -38.27 15.96 -2.56
CA GLY A 968 -38.78 17.07 -3.38
C GLY A 968 -38.81 18.41 -2.65
N GLY A 969 -38.72 19.51 -3.41
CA GLY A 969 -38.42 20.84 -2.86
C GLY A 969 -36.94 21.19 -2.98
N GLY A 970 -36.47 22.25 -2.30
CA GLY A 970 -35.11 22.78 -2.44
C GLY A 970 -34.69 23.70 -1.31
N VAL A 971 -33.48 24.27 -1.38
CA VAL A 971 -33.02 25.33 -0.49
C VAL A 971 -32.94 26.68 -1.21
N GLU A 972 -33.50 27.73 -0.60
CA GLU A 972 -33.41 29.11 -1.07
C GLU A 972 -32.66 29.97 -0.05
N TYR A 973 -31.83 30.89 -0.52
CA TYR A 973 -31.04 31.77 0.34
C TYR A 973 -30.76 33.12 -0.28
N ARG A 974 -30.47 34.10 0.57
CA ARG A 974 -30.02 35.44 0.17
C ARG A 974 -29.04 36.02 1.17
N THR A 975 -28.22 36.95 0.71
CA THR A 975 -27.21 37.63 1.53
C THR A 975 -27.47 39.13 1.61
N HIS A 976 -27.03 39.75 2.72
CA HIS A 976 -26.93 41.20 2.87
C HIS A 976 -25.50 41.61 2.54
N VAL A 977 -25.33 42.36 1.44
CA VAL A 977 -24.03 42.76 0.91
C VAL A 977 -23.75 44.21 1.28
N GLN A 978 -22.49 44.53 1.59
CA GLN A 978 -22.04 45.89 1.84
C GLN A 978 -22.51 46.85 0.73
N ASN A 979 -23.08 47.99 1.12
CA ASN A 979 -23.65 49.04 0.27
C ASN A 979 -24.88 48.65 -0.58
N ASP A 980 -25.08 47.36 -0.85
CA ASP A 980 -26.17 46.87 -1.71
C ASP A 980 -27.39 46.38 -0.89
N GLY A 981 -27.20 46.08 0.40
CA GLY A 981 -28.28 45.60 1.27
C GLY A 981 -28.65 44.14 1.00
N TRP A 982 -29.86 43.75 1.39
CA TRP A 982 -30.40 42.41 1.13
C TRP A 982 -30.64 42.21 -0.38
N GLN A 983 -30.06 41.17 -0.96
CA GLN A 983 -30.31 40.74 -2.34
C GLN A 983 -31.57 39.86 -2.45
N ASP A 984 -31.97 39.54 -3.68
CA ASP A 984 -33.03 38.56 -3.96
C ASP A 984 -32.62 37.14 -3.57
N TYR A 985 -33.60 36.26 -3.33
CA TYR A 985 -33.34 34.84 -3.08
C TYR A 985 -32.85 34.14 -4.34
N VAL A 986 -31.88 33.25 -4.15
CA VAL A 986 -31.40 32.29 -5.14
C VAL A 986 -31.64 30.87 -4.60
N ALA A 987 -31.68 29.87 -5.48
CA ALA A 987 -31.98 28.49 -5.12
C ALA A 987 -30.85 27.54 -5.51
N ASP A 988 -30.69 26.47 -4.73
CA ASP A 988 -29.96 25.23 -5.06
C ASP A 988 -28.71 25.40 -5.96
N GLY A 989 -27.58 25.75 -5.34
CA GLY A 989 -26.28 25.87 -5.99
C GLY A 989 -26.05 27.20 -6.71
N ALA A 990 -27.07 28.05 -6.86
CA ALA A 990 -26.91 29.37 -7.46
C ALA A 990 -26.22 30.36 -6.49
N MET A 991 -25.23 31.11 -6.96
CA MET A 991 -24.47 32.03 -6.11
C MET A 991 -25.33 33.18 -5.54
N SER A 992 -25.22 33.45 -4.23
CA SER A 992 -25.65 34.70 -3.58
C SER A 992 -24.42 35.51 -3.12
N GLY A 993 -24.44 36.84 -3.30
CA GLY A 993 -23.32 37.74 -2.97
C GLY A 993 -22.69 38.41 -4.20
N THR A 994 -21.38 38.61 -4.17
CA THR A 994 -20.60 39.20 -5.28
C THR A 994 -19.24 38.52 -5.46
N THR A 995 -18.81 38.34 -6.71
CA THR A 995 -17.42 38.00 -7.06
C THR A 995 -16.78 39.21 -7.74
N ASN A 996 -15.48 39.42 -7.51
CA ASN A 996 -14.67 40.48 -8.13
C ASN A 996 -15.11 41.94 -7.85
N ARG A 997 -16.07 42.17 -6.93
CA ARG A 997 -16.49 43.52 -6.51
C ARG A 997 -15.85 43.98 -5.20
N ASN A 998 -15.12 43.10 -4.50
CA ASN A 998 -14.51 43.37 -3.20
C ASN A 998 -15.50 43.80 -2.11
N LEU A 999 -16.77 43.37 -2.19
CA LEU A 999 -17.80 43.69 -1.22
C LEU A 999 -17.97 42.54 -0.23
N ARG A 1000 -18.05 42.86 1.08
CA ARG A 1000 -18.29 41.86 2.13
C ARG A 1000 -19.77 41.47 2.19
N LEU A 1001 -20.01 40.20 2.49
CA LEU A 1001 -21.27 39.76 3.08
C LEU A 1001 -21.32 40.23 4.54
N GLU A 1002 -22.48 40.68 5.00
CA GLU A 1002 -22.72 41.14 6.38
C GLU A 1002 -23.76 40.28 7.11
N ALA A 1003 -24.72 39.69 6.39
CA ALA A 1003 -25.71 38.75 6.93
C ALA A 1003 -26.22 37.77 5.86
N ILE A 1004 -26.89 36.71 6.29
CA ILE A 1004 -27.50 35.69 5.44
C ILE A 1004 -28.86 35.23 5.98
N GLN A 1005 -29.75 34.78 5.09
CA GLN A 1005 -31.06 34.22 5.38
C GLN A 1005 -31.29 33.02 4.46
N ILE A 1006 -31.72 31.87 5.01
CA ILE A 1006 -31.80 30.58 4.32
C ILE A 1006 -33.11 29.89 4.69
N ARG A 1007 -33.82 29.32 3.72
CA ARG A 1007 -35.07 28.60 3.93
C ARG A 1007 -35.16 27.35 3.05
N LEU A 1008 -35.87 26.34 3.56
CA LEU A 1008 -36.30 25.19 2.76
C LEU A 1008 -37.61 25.51 2.03
N THR A 1009 -37.81 24.92 0.86
CA THR A 1009 -39.03 25.07 0.04
C THR A 1009 -39.61 23.71 -0.34
N GLY A 1010 -40.87 23.66 -0.75
CA GLY A 1010 -41.52 22.41 -1.18
C GLY A 1010 -41.63 21.36 -0.07
N ALA A 1011 -41.69 20.09 -0.45
CA ALA A 1011 -41.98 18.98 0.48
C ALA A 1011 -40.90 18.80 1.56
N ILE A 1012 -39.65 19.17 1.28
CA ILE A 1012 -38.57 19.09 2.27
C ILE A 1012 -38.77 20.04 3.45
N ALA A 1013 -39.41 21.21 3.24
CA ALA A 1013 -39.72 22.16 4.30
C ALA A 1013 -40.75 21.66 5.32
N GLU A 1014 -41.55 20.65 4.94
CA GLU A 1014 -42.52 19.98 5.82
C GLU A 1014 -41.87 18.92 6.71
N LYS A 1015 -40.72 18.37 6.29
CA LYS A 1015 -40.03 17.26 6.98
C LYS A 1015 -38.77 17.66 7.73
N TYR A 1016 -38.14 18.77 7.35
CA TYR A 1016 -36.89 19.22 7.96
C TYR A 1016 -36.95 20.71 8.32
N ASP A 1017 -36.10 21.07 9.28
CA ASP A 1017 -35.72 22.44 9.61
C ASP A 1017 -34.25 22.65 9.22
N ILE A 1018 -33.94 23.86 8.73
CA ILE A 1018 -32.57 24.25 8.41
C ILE A 1018 -32.06 25.23 9.47
N TYR A 1019 -30.99 24.86 10.17
CA TYR A 1019 -30.30 25.69 11.14
C TYR A 1019 -29.00 26.22 10.56
N TYR A 1020 -28.67 27.47 10.81
CA TYR A 1020 -27.41 28.07 10.38
C TYR A 1020 -26.95 29.17 11.31
N ARG A 1021 -25.63 29.33 11.42
CA ARG A 1021 -25.02 30.44 12.15
C ARG A 1021 -23.84 31.00 11.38
N THR A 1022 -23.45 32.22 11.71
CA THR A 1022 -22.33 32.91 11.08
C THR A 1022 -21.32 33.41 12.09
N HIS A 1023 -20.05 33.35 11.72
CA HIS A 1023 -18.95 34.02 12.43
C HIS A 1023 -18.77 35.42 11.85
N ILE A 1024 -18.85 36.45 12.69
CA ILE A 1024 -18.72 37.85 12.23
C ILE A 1024 -17.57 38.57 12.94
N GLN A 1025 -17.00 39.55 12.24
CA GLN A 1025 -15.86 40.35 12.71
C GLN A 1025 -16.05 40.91 14.13
N ASP A 1026 -15.04 40.68 14.98
CA ASP A 1026 -14.93 41.13 16.38
C ASP A 1026 -16.07 40.67 17.32
N LYS A 1027 -16.93 39.75 16.89
CA LYS A 1027 -18.02 39.16 17.72
C LYS A 1027 -17.96 37.65 17.80
N GLY A 1028 -17.33 37.00 16.82
CA GLY A 1028 -17.24 35.55 16.79
C GLY A 1028 -18.50 34.89 16.22
N TRP A 1029 -18.72 33.63 16.61
CA TRP A 1029 -19.93 32.88 16.27
C TRP A 1029 -21.15 33.48 16.96
N LEU A 1030 -22.18 33.77 16.16
CA LEU A 1030 -23.50 34.12 16.67
C LEU A 1030 -24.34 32.86 16.97
N GLY A 1031 -25.51 33.05 17.57
CA GLY A 1031 -26.48 31.97 17.74
C GLY A 1031 -27.01 31.41 16.41
N TRP A 1032 -27.65 30.25 16.47
CA TRP A 1032 -28.26 29.59 15.33
C TRP A 1032 -29.58 30.25 14.94
N ALA A 1033 -29.67 30.70 13.69
CA ALA A 1033 -30.91 31.02 13.01
C ALA A 1033 -31.56 29.73 12.47
N VAL A 1034 -32.87 29.75 12.29
CA VAL A 1034 -33.64 28.62 11.75
C VAL A 1034 -34.63 29.13 10.71
N ASN A 1035 -34.88 28.35 9.65
CA ASN A 1035 -35.97 28.52 8.69
C ASN A 1035 -36.36 29.97 8.39
N ASP A 1036 -35.63 30.60 7.48
CA ASP A 1036 -35.82 32.00 7.10
C ASP A 1036 -35.47 33.01 8.22
N GLY A 1037 -34.82 32.59 9.30
CA GLY A 1037 -34.21 33.48 10.30
C GLY A 1037 -33.03 34.28 9.73
N LYS A 1038 -32.65 35.40 10.32
CA LYS A 1038 -31.42 36.10 9.88
C LYS A 1038 -30.23 35.62 10.70
N SER A 1039 -29.08 35.45 10.06
CA SER A 1039 -27.80 35.23 10.73
C SER A 1039 -26.79 36.29 10.30
N GLY A 1040 -26.04 36.87 11.23
CA GLY A 1040 -25.00 37.86 10.95
C GLY A 1040 -25.34 39.26 11.49
N SER A 1041 -25.05 40.31 10.73
CA SER A 1041 -25.38 41.67 11.15
C SER A 1041 -25.84 42.59 10.02
N ALA A 1042 -26.68 43.58 10.36
CA ALA A 1042 -26.97 44.70 9.46
C ALA A 1042 -26.88 46.03 10.20
N GLY A 1043 -26.34 47.04 9.50
CA GLY A 1043 -26.13 48.39 10.04
C GLY A 1043 -24.94 48.53 11.00
N LEU A 1044 -24.28 47.42 11.36
CA LEU A 1044 -23.07 47.40 12.20
C LEU A 1044 -21.76 47.44 11.41
N SER A 1045 -21.82 47.36 10.08
CA SER A 1045 -20.65 47.32 9.18
C SER A 1045 -19.67 46.17 9.49
N LYS A 1046 -20.15 45.02 9.97
CA LYS A 1046 -19.30 43.85 10.27
C LYS A 1046 -19.40 42.81 9.15
N ARG A 1047 -18.24 42.32 8.69
CA ARG A 1047 -18.16 41.23 7.69
C ARG A 1047 -18.51 39.88 8.30
N LEU A 1048 -19.13 39.01 7.51
CA LEU A 1048 -19.10 37.57 7.72
C LEU A 1048 -17.68 37.06 7.42
N GLU A 1049 -17.19 36.14 8.24
CA GLU A 1049 -15.91 35.46 8.05
C GLU A 1049 -16.10 33.97 7.83
N ALA A 1050 -17.13 33.35 8.43
CA ALA A 1050 -17.49 31.95 8.22
C ALA A 1050 -18.99 31.66 8.46
N ILE A 1051 -19.45 30.49 8.03
CA ILE A 1051 -20.82 29.98 8.17
C ILE A 1051 -20.84 28.47 8.46
N GLU A 1052 -21.83 28.03 9.23
CA GLU A 1052 -22.22 26.61 9.40
C GLU A 1052 -23.72 26.47 9.12
N ILE A 1053 -24.12 25.39 8.45
CA ILE A 1053 -25.50 25.07 8.07
C ILE A 1053 -25.75 23.59 8.36
N ARG A 1054 -26.84 23.26 9.05
CA ARG A 1054 -27.26 21.89 9.38
C ARG A 1054 -28.71 21.67 9.01
N LEU A 1055 -29.00 20.49 8.47
CA LEU A 1055 -30.35 20.01 8.29
C LEU A 1055 -30.75 19.12 9.48
N VAL A 1056 -31.95 19.30 10.04
CA VAL A 1056 -32.48 18.45 11.12
C VAL A 1056 -33.94 18.12 10.87
N GLU A 1057 -34.45 17.03 11.45
CA GLU A 1057 -35.87 16.70 11.35
C GLU A 1057 -36.77 17.84 11.86
N LYS A 1058 -37.97 17.94 11.29
CA LYS A 1058 -38.93 18.99 11.63
C LYS A 1058 -39.20 19.04 13.13
N GLY A 1059 -38.94 20.19 13.76
CA GLY A 1059 -39.18 20.41 15.18
C GLY A 1059 -38.07 19.89 16.10
N ALA A 1060 -36.97 19.34 15.56
CA ALA A 1060 -35.81 18.95 16.36
C ALA A 1060 -35.12 20.17 17.01
N ALA A 1061 -34.39 19.90 18.10
CA ALA A 1061 -33.70 20.93 18.85
C ALA A 1061 -32.59 21.60 18.02
N ALA A 1062 -32.39 22.89 18.25
CA ALA A 1062 -31.29 23.63 17.62
C ALA A 1062 -29.92 23.04 18.03
N PRO A 1063 -28.92 23.04 17.14
CA PRO A 1063 -27.57 22.53 17.46
C PRO A 1063 -26.85 23.28 18.59
N GLY A 1064 -27.34 24.46 18.96
CA GLY A 1064 -26.82 25.28 20.05
C GLY A 1064 -27.74 26.46 20.34
N SER A 1065 -27.24 27.46 21.07
CA SER A 1065 -28.02 28.66 21.40
C SER A 1065 -28.53 29.36 20.14
N THR A 1066 -29.81 29.75 20.15
CA THR A 1066 -30.45 30.55 19.10
C THR A 1066 -30.48 32.05 19.45
N GLU A 1067 -29.93 32.43 20.60
CA GLU A 1067 -29.87 33.83 21.02
C GLU A 1067 -28.85 34.62 20.18
N ASN A 1068 -29.17 35.88 19.90
CA ASN A 1068 -28.28 36.80 19.18
C ASN A 1068 -27.77 36.29 17.81
N ALA A 1069 -28.54 35.42 17.13
CA ALA A 1069 -28.21 34.95 15.78
C ALA A 1069 -28.04 36.11 14.77
N TYR A 1070 -28.74 37.22 14.99
CA TYR A 1070 -28.67 38.42 14.16
C TYR A 1070 -28.50 39.69 15.01
N LEU A 1071 -27.49 40.48 14.71
CA LEU A 1071 -27.21 41.75 15.38
C LEU A 1071 -27.55 42.94 14.47
N THR A 1072 -28.26 43.93 15.01
CA THR A 1072 -28.57 45.17 14.30
C THR A 1072 -28.51 46.37 15.24
N ASN A 1073 -28.20 47.55 14.69
CA ASN A 1073 -28.32 48.83 15.40
C ASN A 1073 -29.72 49.47 15.25
N GLU A 1074 -30.67 48.78 14.62
CA GLU A 1074 -32.05 49.24 14.56
C GLU A 1074 -32.73 49.09 15.95
N LYS A 1075 -33.31 50.19 16.45
CA LYS A 1075 -34.13 50.19 17.66
C LYS A 1075 -35.35 49.30 17.44
N VAL A 1076 -35.57 48.30 18.30
CA VAL A 1076 -36.79 47.48 18.25
C VAL A 1076 -38.00 48.35 18.62
N ALA A 1077 -38.92 48.51 17.68
CA ALA A 1077 -40.17 49.26 17.88
C ALA A 1077 -41.06 48.59 18.94
N ASN A 1078 -41.48 49.34 19.95
CA ASN A 1078 -42.40 48.91 21.00
C ASN A 1078 -43.72 49.70 20.92
N PRO A 1079 -44.63 49.34 19.98
CA PRO A 1079 -45.83 50.10 19.76
C PRO A 1079 -46.78 50.03 20.96
N THR A 1080 -47.49 51.11 21.24
CA THR A 1080 -48.44 51.19 22.36
C THR A 1080 -49.83 51.56 21.86
N ILE A 1081 -50.86 50.94 22.46
CA ILE A 1081 -52.27 51.26 22.19
C ILE A 1081 -52.89 51.93 23.42
N ARG A 1082 -53.65 53.01 23.18
CA ARG A 1082 -54.43 53.70 24.21
C ARG A 1082 -55.85 53.97 23.74
N TYR A 1083 -56.80 53.93 24.66
CA TYR A 1083 -58.22 54.11 24.34
C TYR A 1083 -59.00 54.69 25.51
N ARG A 1084 -60.16 55.27 25.21
CA ARG A 1084 -61.14 55.73 26.19
C ARG A 1084 -62.55 55.53 25.68
N THR A 1085 -63.50 55.42 26.60
CA THR A 1085 -64.93 55.29 26.27
C THR A 1085 -65.74 56.46 26.83
N HIS A 1086 -66.81 56.84 26.13
CA HIS A 1086 -67.84 57.75 26.63
C HIS A 1086 -68.94 56.93 27.31
N VAL A 1087 -69.08 57.07 28.62
CA VAL A 1087 -70.02 56.31 29.44
C VAL A 1087 -71.26 57.16 29.72
N GLN A 1088 -72.45 56.55 29.69
CA GLN A 1088 -73.69 57.23 30.03
C GLN A 1088 -73.58 57.93 31.39
N ASN A 1089 -74.06 59.19 31.46
CA ASN A 1089 -74.02 60.08 32.62
C ASN A 1089 -72.62 60.52 33.11
N ASP A 1090 -71.57 59.76 32.81
CA ASP A 1090 -70.20 60.04 33.26
C ASP A 1090 -69.35 60.73 32.17
N GLY A 1091 -69.79 60.69 30.91
CA GLY A 1091 -69.08 61.31 29.80
C GLY A 1091 -67.81 60.55 29.39
N TRP A 1092 -66.88 61.23 28.72
CA TRP A 1092 -65.58 60.67 28.34
C TRP A 1092 -64.74 60.37 29.57
N GLN A 1093 -64.28 59.12 29.69
CA GLN A 1093 -63.27 58.73 30.67
C GLN A 1093 -61.86 59.13 30.22
N ASP A 1094 -60.89 59.04 31.13
CA ASP A 1094 -59.48 59.20 30.80
C ASP A 1094 -59.00 58.09 29.86
N TYR A 1095 -57.95 58.40 29.09
CA TYR A 1095 -57.27 57.41 28.26
C TYR A 1095 -56.55 56.38 29.13
N VAL A 1096 -56.78 55.10 28.85
CA VAL A 1096 -56.05 53.97 29.41
C VAL A 1096 -55.16 53.34 28.34
N THR A 1097 -54.11 52.64 28.76
CA THR A 1097 -53.19 51.94 27.87
C THR A 1097 -53.42 50.43 27.91
N GLY A 1098 -52.92 49.73 26.88
CA GLY A 1098 -53.06 48.29 26.64
C GLY A 1098 -53.43 47.40 27.83
N GLY A 1099 -54.57 46.73 27.74
CA GLY A 1099 -55.06 45.73 28.70
C GLY A 1099 -55.83 46.27 29.89
N ILE A 1100 -55.87 47.59 30.11
CA ILE A 1100 -56.58 48.21 31.23
C ILE A 1100 -58.05 48.49 30.87
N THR A 1101 -58.99 48.21 31.78
CA THR A 1101 -60.42 48.43 31.55
C THR A 1101 -60.75 49.91 31.29
N SER A 1102 -61.49 50.22 30.22
CA SER A 1102 -62.17 51.51 30.00
C SER A 1102 -63.68 51.33 29.99
N GLY A 1103 -64.40 52.09 30.81
CA GLY A 1103 -65.84 51.94 31.05
C GLY A 1103 -66.15 51.56 32.50
N THR A 1104 -67.32 50.99 32.76
CA THR A 1104 -67.75 50.60 34.11
C THR A 1104 -68.32 49.20 34.13
N THR A 1105 -67.93 48.38 35.11
CA THR A 1105 -68.58 47.10 35.40
C THR A 1105 -69.47 47.21 36.64
N GLY A 1106 -70.63 46.55 36.65
CA GLY A 1106 -71.54 46.50 37.81
C GLY A 1106 -72.34 47.78 38.12
N ARG A 1107 -72.10 48.89 37.40
CA ARG A 1107 -72.87 50.16 37.55
C ARG A 1107 -74.08 50.28 36.63
N ASN A 1108 -74.28 49.32 35.73
CA ASN A 1108 -75.35 49.30 34.73
C ASN A 1108 -75.37 50.51 33.75
N LEU A 1109 -74.21 51.12 33.49
CA LEU A 1109 -74.07 52.24 32.55
C LEU A 1109 -73.59 51.74 31.18
N ARG A 1110 -74.18 52.27 30.10
CA ARG A 1110 -73.77 51.93 28.72
C ARG A 1110 -72.56 52.73 28.26
N LEU A 1111 -71.74 52.13 27.42
CA LEU A 1111 -70.85 52.85 26.52
C LEU A 1111 -71.69 53.46 25.39
N GLU A 1112 -71.40 54.70 25.04
CA GLU A 1112 -72.06 55.44 23.95
C GLU A 1112 -71.10 55.72 22.78
N ALA A 1113 -69.81 55.87 23.07
CA ALA A 1113 -68.75 56.06 22.07
C ALA A 1113 -67.38 55.58 22.57
N ILE A 1114 -66.42 55.43 21.67
CA ILE A 1114 -65.04 55.03 21.94
C ILE A 1114 -64.05 55.75 21.02
N GLU A 1115 -62.86 56.06 21.56
CA GLU A 1115 -61.69 56.52 20.81
C GLU A 1115 -60.51 55.59 21.13
N ILE A 1116 -59.80 55.13 20.09
CA ILE A 1116 -58.64 54.23 20.18
C ILE A 1116 -57.52 54.81 19.31
N GLN A 1117 -56.30 54.86 19.84
CA GLN A 1117 -55.12 55.36 19.16
C GLN A 1117 -53.95 54.40 19.37
N VAL A 1118 -53.14 54.21 18.34
CA VAL A 1118 -51.87 53.48 18.40
C VAL A 1118 -50.70 54.39 18.09
N ASP A 1119 -49.64 54.31 18.90
CA ASP A 1119 -48.30 54.80 18.56
C ASP A 1119 -47.50 53.62 18.04
N GLY A 1120 -47.06 53.68 16.79
CA GLY A 1120 -46.32 52.61 16.13
C GLY A 1120 -44.86 52.46 16.56
N ASP A 1121 -44.31 53.42 17.33
CA ASP A 1121 -42.88 53.51 17.69
C ASP A 1121 -41.95 53.27 16.47
N GLY A 1122 -42.26 53.93 15.35
CA GLY A 1122 -41.52 53.80 14.10
C GLY A 1122 -42.09 52.77 13.10
N LEU A 1123 -43.06 51.93 13.50
CA LEU A 1123 -43.82 51.08 12.55
C LEU A 1123 -44.92 51.88 11.86
N SER A 1124 -45.03 51.72 10.54
CA SER A 1124 -46.12 52.33 9.77
C SER A 1124 -47.46 51.59 9.98
N GLY A 1125 -48.58 52.32 9.99
CA GLY A 1125 -49.92 51.76 10.17
C GLY A 1125 -50.79 52.51 11.17
N ASN A 1126 -52.09 52.19 11.21
CA ASN A 1126 -53.06 52.77 12.16
C ASN A 1126 -53.84 51.65 12.88
N VAL A 1127 -54.57 52.01 13.96
CA VAL A 1127 -55.71 51.20 14.42
C VAL A 1127 -56.99 51.73 13.78
N GLU A 1128 -57.75 50.82 13.17
CA GLU A 1128 -59.08 51.07 12.61
C GLU A 1128 -60.12 50.31 13.42
N TYR A 1129 -61.26 50.94 13.69
CA TYR A 1129 -62.33 50.32 14.45
C TYR A 1129 -63.70 50.86 14.05
N ARG A 1130 -64.72 50.05 14.27
CA ARG A 1130 -66.12 50.44 14.14
C ARG A 1130 -66.95 49.84 15.25
N THR A 1131 -68.10 50.45 15.52
CA THR A 1131 -69.03 50.02 16.56
C THR A 1131 -70.42 49.76 15.99
N HIS A 1132 -71.11 48.76 16.52
CA HIS A 1132 -72.53 48.55 16.32
C HIS A 1132 -73.31 49.36 17.35
N VAL A 1133 -74.09 50.34 16.90
CA VAL A 1133 -74.83 51.27 17.76
C VAL A 1133 -76.31 50.90 17.72
N GLN A 1134 -76.98 50.98 18.87
CA GLN A 1134 -78.43 50.78 18.97
C GLN A 1134 -79.19 51.59 17.90
N ASN A 1135 -80.09 50.91 17.19
CA ASN A 1135 -80.92 51.44 16.09
C ASN A 1135 -80.17 51.87 14.81
N ASP A 1136 -78.88 52.15 14.90
CA ASP A 1136 -78.06 52.63 13.77
C ASP A 1136 -77.25 51.50 13.11
N GLY A 1137 -77.08 50.36 13.80
CA GLY A 1137 -76.32 49.22 13.26
C GLY A 1137 -74.81 49.45 13.28
N TRP A 1138 -74.08 48.71 12.43
CA TRP A 1138 -72.63 48.91 12.24
C TRP A 1138 -72.36 50.24 11.54
N GLN A 1139 -71.52 51.07 12.15
CA GLN A 1139 -70.99 52.27 11.51
C GLN A 1139 -69.76 51.96 10.64
N ASP A 1140 -69.34 52.92 9.82
CA ASP A 1140 -68.09 52.83 9.06
C ASP A 1140 -66.87 52.77 10.00
N TYR A 1141 -65.76 52.21 9.51
CA TYR A 1141 -64.49 52.22 10.25
C TYR A 1141 -63.96 53.64 10.36
N VAL A 1142 -63.50 53.97 11.55
CA VAL A 1142 -62.72 55.17 11.84
C VAL A 1142 -61.31 54.77 12.23
N ALA A 1143 -60.35 55.66 12.02
CA ALA A 1143 -58.95 55.42 12.33
C ALA A 1143 -58.46 56.30 13.48
N ASN A 1144 -57.45 55.82 14.21
CA ASN A 1144 -56.59 56.55 15.15
C ASN A 1144 -57.19 57.85 15.75
N GLY A 1145 -57.92 57.70 16.84
CA GLY A 1145 -58.39 58.81 17.67
C GLY A 1145 -59.70 59.45 17.23
N ALA A 1146 -60.22 59.07 16.06
CA ALA A 1146 -61.56 59.47 15.65
C ALA A 1146 -62.65 58.73 16.45
N MET A 1147 -63.74 59.40 16.80
CA MET A 1147 -64.81 58.79 17.61
C MET A 1147 -65.62 57.77 16.81
N ALA A 1148 -65.77 56.54 17.34
CA ALA A 1148 -66.80 55.58 16.91
C ALA A 1148 -67.94 55.55 17.93
N GLY A 1149 -69.19 55.52 17.48
CA GLY A 1149 -70.38 55.60 18.32
C GLY A 1149 -71.16 56.90 18.19
N THR A 1150 -71.89 57.29 19.25
CA THR A 1150 -72.65 58.53 19.30
C THR A 1150 -72.44 59.30 20.61
N LYS A 1151 -72.46 60.63 20.54
CA LYS A 1151 -72.43 61.51 21.71
C LYS A 1151 -73.70 62.35 21.74
N GLY A 1152 -74.36 62.42 22.91
CA GLY A 1152 -75.55 63.26 23.11
C GLY A 1152 -76.87 62.70 22.52
N ARG A 1153 -76.83 61.54 21.83
CA ARG A 1153 -78.01 60.85 21.29
C ARG A 1153 -78.58 59.78 22.24
N SER A 1154 -77.90 59.49 23.34
CA SER A 1154 -78.28 58.47 24.33
C SER A 1154 -78.40 57.04 23.78
N LEU A 1155 -77.65 56.70 22.73
CA LEU A 1155 -77.63 55.36 22.14
C LEU A 1155 -76.46 54.52 22.68
N ARG A 1156 -76.70 53.23 22.95
CA ARG A 1156 -75.66 52.29 23.43
C ARG A 1156 -74.83 51.74 22.28
N LEU A 1157 -73.55 51.47 22.57
CA LEU A 1157 -72.75 50.51 21.82
C LEU A 1157 -73.20 49.09 22.19
N GLU A 1158 -73.29 48.21 21.20
CA GLU A 1158 -73.70 46.80 21.38
C GLU A 1158 -72.59 45.83 20.98
N ALA A 1159 -71.74 46.20 20.01
CA ALA A 1159 -70.57 45.44 19.59
C ALA A 1159 -69.47 46.35 19.00
N ILE A 1160 -68.26 45.83 18.89
CA ILE A 1160 -67.09 46.51 18.31
C ILE A 1160 -66.24 45.56 17.47
N GLN A 1161 -65.63 46.09 16.42
CA GLN A 1161 -64.55 45.46 15.65
C GLN A 1161 -63.36 46.42 15.58
N ILE A 1162 -62.16 45.88 15.76
CA ILE A 1162 -60.88 46.61 15.80
C ILE A 1162 -59.86 45.81 15.00
N ARG A 1163 -59.11 46.48 14.12
CA ARG A 1163 -58.03 45.92 13.32
C ARG A 1163 -56.85 46.90 13.22
N LEU A 1164 -55.67 46.37 12.94
CA LEU A 1164 -54.49 47.17 12.62
C LEU A 1164 -54.31 47.24 11.10
N THR A 1165 -53.59 48.25 10.63
CA THR A 1165 -53.17 48.39 9.22
C THR A 1165 -51.66 48.57 9.13
N GLY A 1166 -51.10 48.51 7.91
CA GLY A 1166 -49.66 48.71 7.67
C GLY A 1166 -48.75 47.63 8.28
N GLU A 1167 -47.51 48.00 8.59
CA GLU A 1167 -46.53 47.13 9.26
C GLU A 1167 -46.98 46.69 10.65
N LEU A 1168 -47.78 47.51 11.34
CA LEU A 1168 -48.39 47.13 12.63
C LEU A 1168 -49.24 45.87 12.49
N ALA A 1169 -50.05 45.77 11.42
CA ALA A 1169 -50.89 44.59 11.17
C ALA A 1169 -50.09 43.33 10.86
N GLN A 1170 -48.88 43.47 10.28
CA GLN A 1170 -48.01 42.35 9.93
C GLN A 1170 -47.22 41.81 11.12
N LYS A 1171 -46.94 42.65 12.12
CA LYS A 1171 -46.09 42.30 13.28
C LYS A 1171 -46.85 42.12 14.59
N TYR A 1172 -48.06 42.68 14.70
CA TYR A 1172 -48.87 42.62 15.91
C TYR A 1172 -50.32 42.23 15.60
N HIS A 1173 -50.92 41.54 16.56
CA HIS A 1173 -52.36 41.36 16.72
C HIS A 1173 -52.91 42.47 17.62
N VAL A 1174 -54.11 42.97 17.33
CA VAL A 1174 -54.91 43.74 18.31
C VAL A 1174 -55.93 42.80 18.93
N GLU A 1175 -55.78 42.54 20.23
CA GLU A 1175 -56.72 41.72 20.99
C GLU A 1175 -57.62 42.61 21.83
N TYR A 1176 -58.90 42.28 21.92
CA TYR A 1176 -59.87 43.02 22.71
C TYR A 1176 -61.01 42.15 23.21
N ARG A 1177 -61.63 42.58 24.30
CA ARG A 1177 -62.86 42.00 24.82
C ARG A 1177 -63.74 43.07 25.41
N THR A 1178 -65.04 42.82 25.46
CA THR A 1178 -66.03 43.75 25.99
C THR A 1178 -66.81 43.13 27.15
N HIS A 1179 -67.22 43.96 28.10
CA HIS A 1179 -68.14 43.60 29.16
C HIS A 1179 -69.56 43.92 28.70
N VAL A 1180 -70.35 42.89 28.46
CA VAL A 1180 -71.72 42.99 27.92
C VAL A 1180 -72.72 42.91 29.07
N GLN A 1181 -73.74 43.76 29.04
CA GLN A 1181 -74.84 43.73 30.01
C GLN A 1181 -75.37 42.30 30.21
N ASN A 1182 -75.49 41.88 31.47
CA ASN A 1182 -75.98 40.56 31.92
C ASN A 1182 -75.13 39.34 31.49
N GLU A 1183 -74.18 39.49 30.57
CA GLU A 1183 -73.29 38.40 30.12
C GLU A 1183 -71.87 38.53 30.69
N GLY A 1184 -71.48 39.72 31.17
CA GLY A 1184 -70.15 39.95 31.73
C GLY A 1184 -69.07 40.10 30.66
N TRP A 1185 -67.81 39.89 31.06
CA TRP A 1185 -66.67 39.91 30.13
C TRP A 1185 -66.74 38.76 29.14
N GLN A 1186 -66.70 39.09 27.85
CA GLN A 1186 -66.58 38.13 26.77
C GLN A 1186 -65.13 37.62 26.64
N ASN A 1187 -64.95 36.52 25.89
CA ASN A 1187 -63.62 36.04 25.52
C ASN A 1187 -62.86 37.09 24.69
N TRP A 1188 -61.53 37.05 24.78
CA TRP A 1188 -60.67 37.85 23.91
C TRP A 1188 -60.87 37.44 22.46
N VAL A 1189 -61.09 38.43 21.61
CA VAL A 1189 -61.10 38.31 20.16
C VAL A 1189 -59.95 39.13 19.59
N ARG A 1190 -59.55 38.86 18.36
CA ARG A 1190 -58.42 39.54 17.71
C ARG A 1190 -58.76 39.94 16.28
N ASP A 1191 -58.09 40.97 15.79
CA ASP A 1191 -58.03 41.36 14.38
C ASP A 1191 -59.35 41.25 13.62
N ASP A 1192 -60.18 42.27 13.77
CA ASP A 1192 -61.47 42.44 13.09
C ASP A 1192 -62.58 41.45 13.51
N ALA A 1193 -62.32 40.50 14.41
CA ALA A 1193 -63.36 39.64 14.98
C ALA A 1193 -64.27 40.40 15.96
N MET A 1194 -65.59 40.26 15.83
CA MET A 1194 -66.56 41.00 16.66
C MET A 1194 -66.47 40.66 18.15
N SER A 1195 -66.43 41.69 19.01
CA SER A 1195 -66.69 41.58 20.46
C SER A 1195 -67.98 42.30 20.84
N GLY A 1196 -68.86 41.63 21.57
CA GLY A 1196 -70.18 42.14 21.94
C GLY A 1196 -71.32 41.35 21.30
N THR A 1197 -72.49 41.97 21.13
CA THR A 1197 -73.68 41.31 20.57
C THR A 1197 -74.36 42.17 19.50
N THR A 1198 -74.89 41.53 18.46
CA THR A 1198 -75.80 42.17 17.48
C THR A 1198 -77.16 41.49 17.58
N GLY A 1199 -78.24 42.28 17.50
CA GLY A 1199 -79.62 41.76 17.53
C GLY A 1199 -80.17 41.32 18.90
N LYS A 1200 -79.35 41.27 19.96
CA LYS A 1200 -79.78 40.92 21.33
C LYS A 1200 -80.23 42.12 22.18
N ASN A 1201 -80.04 43.35 21.70
CA ASN A 1201 -80.32 44.59 22.43
C ASN A 1201 -79.54 44.78 23.75
N LEU A 1202 -78.36 44.16 23.91
CA LEU A 1202 -77.51 44.29 25.10
C LEU A 1202 -76.46 45.39 24.91
N ARG A 1203 -76.24 46.22 25.94
CA ARG A 1203 -75.20 47.27 25.92
C ARG A 1203 -73.82 46.71 26.24
N LEU A 1204 -72.80 47.32 25.65
CA LEU A 1204 -71.44 47.28 26.19
C LEU A 1204 -71.36 48.22 27.40
N GLU A 1205 -70.67 47.79 28.46
CA GLU A 1205 -70.46 48.55 29.69
C GLU A 1205 -68.98 48.90 29.91
N ALA A 1206 -68.07 48.06 29.43
CA ALA A 1206 -66.62 48.30 29.46
C ALA A 1206 -65.88 47.55 28.34
N ILE A 1207 -64.62 47.91 28.08
CA ILE A 1207 -63.74 47.28 27.09
C ILE A 1207 -62.29 47.23 27.56
N GLU A 1208 -61.58 46.18 27.15
CA GLU A 1208 -60.12 46.06 27.24
C GLU A 1208 -59.54 45.78 25.85
N ILE A 1209 -58.42 46.41 25.52
CA ILE A 1209 -57.73 46.30 24.22
C ILE A 1209 -56.22 46.23 24.47
N ARG A 1210 -55.50 45.31 23.85
CA ARG A 1210 -54.03 45.19 23.94
C ARG A 1210 -53.41 44.84 22.59
N LEU A 1211 -52.13 45.16 22.43
CA LEU A 1211 -51.32 44.67 21.33
C LEU A 1211 -50.57 43.42 21.78
N VAL A 1212 -50.56 42.39 20.95
CA VAL A 1212 -49.79 41.16 21.17
C VAL A 1212 -48.94 40.93 19.94
N LYS A 1213 -47.65 40.65 20.11
CA LYS A 1213 -46.76 40.36 18.97
C LYS A 1213 -47.25 39.10 18.26
N ARG A 1214 -47.25 39.12 16.93
CA ARG A 1214 -47.58 37.94 16.10
C ARG A 1214 -46.54 36.84 16.26
#